data_AF-A0AAX7FLQ7-F1
#
_entry.id   AF-A0AAX7FLQ7-F1
#
_cell.length_a   1.000
_cell.length_b   1.000
_cell.length_c   1.000
_cell.angle_alpha   90.00
_cell.angle_beta   90.00
_cell.angle_gamma   90.00
#
_symmetry.space_group_name_H-M   'P 1'
#
loop_
_entity.id
_entity.type
_entity.pdbx_description
1 polymer ?
#
loop_
_entity_poly.entity_id
_entity_poly.type
_entity_poly.pdbx_seq_one_letter_code
_entity_poly.pdbx_strand_id
1 'polypeptide(L)'
;VNGTFVESIADAHVELRAAMLGSRHHPSPDIPIINHPSASGLDQAFALVEASLTAHGLAIVQMDEPLSTEQFACYARRLGVLVPEHDEDVQPFVEQGDILHLRTRFGPTDRVGLQPFSSSPLSMHSESSGNALVDQPRYLAFQCLEPGEFAYAPQTLLIDMASIVARISPYNINILARTYYDSQRNSPPLLRYDGQRWVISFRDFQQQPLSWVHEGPTPAGDVLSAIRDLLACMYTAQASAVRWARGMFMVFDNQRYMHARSKGHFVLDQQDRHLLRARIRARTPDLNVLAAVDDGDSRVLFARPASGRIPQLPDDFRQTSAVEPNQVEETPDTFIDERTLEVFSRALNPTNPMELRNLWLGRVEAELGDNALRPEYADLWRRSRVRRAVSVEEVLRSTATVGMVKELFNAFFRDDLYGALSSKRNIILSSGAVDEDEYGLPAALKETLRFALARNFYGYSDSLGRQPAREAVAAMESVSMQQGHYEAASVALTMGATHTISSLADFIFRDNPYADAAICAIPNYPPLVQSIAWRHPVLLVPTPSHGGTTSLQALSRAVTPNTPMVLLQTGTNPCGSLVDELELERFIQSTSLSTLIILDECHEWLGAPRHFSPARQRANVIRVSSLSKNWSVPGLKVGWFLADPALVSRYYEFASTSYGGPQSFVYTLVEVLARFERWIIEGRTSIDQQQLREFSASYGLQLGSLSQTYEHYVAERRAREQVLLGLRGEATSCLRRASMIVKTPQCSINVFAQIPGSEDSYLSFRNVLRETGVSVYPGILSFYLAGGGFRVTTARKWGDLHRGLERLSAGAGNA
;
A
#
# COMPACT_ATOMS: atom_id res chain seq x y z
N VAL A 1 35.03 -24.22 -3.85
CA VAL A 1 35.51 -25.36 -4.67
C VAL A 1 35.36 -24.96 -6.12
N ASN A 2 36.35 -25.21 -6.97
CA ASN A 2 36.29 -24.83 -8.38
C ASN A 2 36.41 -26.09 -9.24
N GLY A 3 35.83 -26.08 -10.43
CA GLY A 3 35.92 -27.20 -11.34
C GLY A 3 35.43 -26.88 -12.74
N THR A 4 35.49 -27.88 -13.59
CA THR A 4 34.99 -27.80 -14.97
C THR A 4 33.99 -28.92 -15.19
N PHE A 5 32.83 -28.58 -15.72
CA PHE A 5 31.85 -29.52 -16.24
C PHE A 5 32.03 -29.63 -17.76
N VAL A 6 32.16 -30.85 -18.26
CA VAL A 6 32.12 -31.18 -19.68
C VAL A 6 31.09 -32.28 -19.82
N GLU A 7 30.11 -32.11 -20.71
CA GLU A 7 29.10 -33.14 -20.90
C GLU A 7 29.72 -34.41 -21.51
N SER A 8 29.23 -35.56 -21.07
CA SER A 8 29.53 -36.86 -21.67
C SER A 8 28.37 -37.29 -22.56
N ILE A 9 28.64 -38.06 -23.63
CA ILE A 9 27.62 -38.67 -24.48
C ILE A 9 26.66 -39.57 -23.66
N ALA A 10 27.12 -40.11 -22.53
CA ALA A 10 26.33 -40.94 -21.64
C ALA A 10 25.46 -40.15 -20.64
N ASP A 11 25.56 -38.82 -20.58
CA ASP A 11 24.73 -38.03 -19.68
C ASP A 11 23.28 -37.97 -20.20
N ALA A 12 22.30 -38.24 -19.31
CA ALA A 12 20.89 -38.37 -19.68
C ALA A 12 20.31 -37.12 -20.39
N HIS A 13 20.79 -35.93 -20.06
CA HIS A 13 20.32 -34.69 -20.68
C HIS A 13 20.63 -34.62 -22.18
N VAL A 14 21.63 -35.35 -22.69
CA VAL A 14 21.98 -35.37 -24.12
C VAL A 14 20.86 -35.97 -24.96
N GLU A 15 20.33 -37.13 -24.54
CA GLU A 15 19.20 -37.79 -25.20
C GLU A 15 17.90 -36.98 -25.04
N LEU A 16 17.64 -36.48 -23.82
CA LEU A 16 16.47 -35.64 -23.54
C LEU A 16 16.45 -34.37 -24.39
N ARG A 17 17.61 -33.71 -24.53
CA ARG A 17 17.79 -32.54 -25.39
C ARG A 17 17.52 -32.87 -26.84
N ALA A 18 18.07 -33.97 -27.35
CA ALA A 18 17.84 -34.40 -28.73
C ALA A 18 16.35 -34.70 -28.98
N ALA A 19 15.67 -35.33 -28.03
CA ALA A 19 14.25 -35.63 -28.10
C ALA A 19 13.39 -34.35 -28.09
N MET A 20 13.62 -33.43 -27.14
CA MET A 20 12.85 -32.19 -27.02
C MET A 20 13.07 -31.27 -28.22
N LEU A 21 14.33 -30.99 -28.57
CA LEU A 21 14.65 -30.06 -29.65
C LEU A 21 14.40 -30.67 -31.04
N GLY A 22 14.43 -32.00 -31.16
CA GLY A 22 14.08 -32.71 -32.40
C GLY A 22 12.57 -32.90 -32.61
N SER A 23 11.77 -32.82 -31.55
CA SER A 23 10.31 -32.94 -31.64
C SER A 23 9.67 -31.75 -32.35
N ARG A 24 8.72 -32.05 -33.24
CA ARG A 24 7.85 -31.05 -33.90
C ARG A 24 6.52 -30.83 -33.18
N HIS A 25 6.24 -31.66 -32.16
CA HIS A 25 4.97 -31.70 -31.46
C HIS A 25 5.16 -31.23 -30.03
N HIS A 26 4.93 -29.93 -29.84
CA HIS A 26 4.86 -29.28 -28.54
C HIS A 26 3.53 -28.50 -28.48
N PRO A 27 2.87 -28.44 -27.32
CA PRO A 27 1.65 -27.67 -27.15
C PRO A 27 1.92 -26.17 -27.32
N SER A 28 0.92 -25.42 -27.80
CA SER A 28 0.99 -23.95 -27.75
C SER A 28 0.95 -23.45 -26.30
N PRO A 29 1.50 -22.26 -26.00
CA PRO A 29 1.32 -21.62 -24.69
C PRO A 29 -0.16 -21.43 -24.38
N ASP A 30 -0.57 -21.75 -23.15
CA ASP A 30 -1.93 -21.57 -22.65
C ASP A 30 -2.16 -20.13 -22.18
N ILE A 31 -2.15 -19.19 -23.14
CA ILE A 31 -2.42 -17.77 -22.90
C ILE A 31 -3.27 -17.18 -24.03
N PRO A 32 -4.08 -16.14 -23.76
CA PRO A 32 -4.82 -15.44 -24.82
C PRO A 32 -3.88 -14.78 -25.84
N ILE A 33 -4.16 -14.99 -27.13
CA ILE A 33 -3.54 -14.24 -28.23
C ILE A 33 -4.36 -12.96 -28.46
N ILE A 34 -3.69 -11.81 -28.41
CA ILE A 34 -4.31 -10.51 -28.63
C ILE A 34 -4.31 -10.24 -30.15
N ASN A 35 -5.48 -10.07 -30.77
CA ASN A 35 -5.59 -9.91 -32.22
C ASN A 35 -5.85 -8.44 -32.58
N HIS A 36 -4.98 -7.82 -33.38
CA HIS A 36 -5.14 -6.43 -33.84
C HIS A 36 -4.60 -6.22 -35.27
N PRO A 37 -5.35 -5.58 -36.17
CA PRO A 37 -4.99 -5.54 -37.60
C PRO A 37 -3.84 -4.57 -37.95
N SER A 38 -3.42 -3.68 -37.05
CA SER A 38 -2.46 -2.61 -37.37
C SER A 38 -1.59 -2.19 -36.17
N ALA A 39 -0.52 -1.43 -36.46
CA ALA A 39 0.31 -0.79 -35.43
C ALA A 39 -0.51 0.09 -34.46
N SER A 40 -1.45 0.89 -34.98
CA SER A 40 -2.37 1.67 -34.13
C SER A 40 -3.25 0.78 -33.23
N GLY A 41 -3.55 -0.44 -33.66
CA GLY A 41 -4.20 -1.44 -32.82
C GLY A 41 -3.29 -1.92 -31.68
N LEU A 42 -2.00 -2.13 -31.93
CA LEU A 42 -1.04 -2.45 -30.88
C LEU A 42 -0.90 -1.31 -29.86
N ASP A 43 -0.99 -0.04 -30.27
CA ASP A 43 -1.00 1.09 -29.32
C ASP A 43 -2.17 1.03 -28.34
N GLN A 44 -3.36 0.70 -28.83
CA GLN A 44 -4.58 0.55 -28.02
C GLN A 44 -4.50 -0.70 -27.12
N ALA A 45 -3.86 -1.76 -27.62
CA ALA A 45 -3.73 -3.04 -26.94
C ALA A 45 -2.57 -3.11 -25.96
N PHE A 46 -1.70 -2.09 -25.93
CA PHE A 46 -0.45 -2.17 -25.17
C PHE A 46 -0.68 -2.39 -23.68
N ALA A 47 -1.77 -1.84 -23.11
CA ALA A 47 -2.17 -2.11 -21.74
C ALA A 47 -2.51 -3.60 -21.50
N LEU A 48 -3.07 -4.29 -22.51
CA LEU A 48 -3.32 -5.74 -22.46
C LEU A 48 -2.01 -6.54 -22.57
N VAL A 49 -1.03 -6.04 -23.33
CA VAL A 49 0.33 -6.60 -23.37
C VAL A 49 0.98 -6.51 -21.99
N GLU A 50 0.91 -5.35 -21.33
CA GLU A 50 1.44 -5.16 -19.97
C GLU A 50 0.70 -6.03 -18.94
N ALA A 51 -0.63 -6.13 -19.03
CA ALA A 51 -1.43 -6.99 -18.17
C ALA A 51 -1.08 -8.47 -18.34
N SER A 52 -0.91 -8.93 -19.59
CA SER A 52 -0.57 -10.32 -19.90
C SER A 52 0.87 -10.66 -19.47
N LEU A 53 1.83 -9.74 -19.65
CA LEU A 53 3.18 -9.87 -19.09
C LEU A 53 3.17 -9.95 -17.56
N THR A 54 2.32 -9.17 -16.90
CA THR A 54 2.19 -9.19 -15.43
C THR A 54 1.63 -10.52 -14.93
N ALA A 55 0.56 -11.03 -15.58
CA ALA A 55 -0.10 -12.26 -15.17
C ALA A 55 0.71 -13.52 -15.54
N HIS A 56 1.20 -13.58 -16.79
CA HIS A 56 1.74 -14.80 -17.39
C HIS A 56 3.25 -14.71 -17.69
N GLY A 57 3.87 -13.54 -17.61
CA GLY A 57 5.25 -13.31 -18.04
C GLY A 57 5.47 -13.52 -19.54
N LEU A 58 4.40 -13.61 -20.32
CA LEU A 58 4.39 -13.82 -21.76
C LEU A 58 3.17 -13.10 -22.33
N ALA A 59 3.38 -12.35 -23.41
CA ALA A 59 2.32 -11.73 -24.19
C ALA A 59 2.55 -12.02 -25.67
N ILE A 60 1.47 -12.37 -26.39
CA ILE A 60 1.49 -12.62 -27.83
C ILE A 60 0.41 -11.76 -28.47
N VAL A 61 0.82 -10.96 -29.45
CA VAL A 61 -0.06 -10.16 -30.30
C VAL A 61 0.07 -10.65 -31.73
N GLN A 62 -1.06 -10.92 -32.39
CA GLN A 62 -1.11 -11.22 -33.82
C GLN A 62 -1.56 -9.98 -34.58
N MET A 63 -0.71 -9.51 -35.50
CA MET A 63 -1.01 -8.42 -36.42
C MET A 63 -1.17 -8.91 -37.86
N ASP A 64 -1.94 -8.18 -38.68
CA ASP A 64 -2.12 -8.51 -40.09
C ASP A 64 -0.83 -8.28 -40.88
N GLU A 65 -0.11 -7.20 -40.55
CA GLU A 65 1.18 -6.87 -41.12
C GLU A 65 2.24 -6.65 -40.03
N PRO A 66 3.51 -7.00 -40.28
CA PRO A 66 4.60 -6.71 -39.36
C PRO A 66 4.87 -5.21 -39.25
N LEU A 67 5.21 -4.76 -38.05
CA LEU A 67 5.80 -3.44 -37.79
C LEU A 67 7.13 -3.26 -38.52
N SER A 68 7.46 -2.01 -38.87
CA SER A 68 8.82 -1.65 -39.26
C SER A 68 9.82 -1.83 -38.11
N THR A 69 11.12 -1.89 -38.40
CA THR A 69 12.17 -1.97 -37.36
C THR A 69 12.06 -0.83 -36.35
N GLU A 70 11.77 0.39 -36.82
CA GLU A 70 11.60 1.58 -35.98
C GLU A 70 10.37 1.48 -35.07
N GLN A 71 9.25 1.02 -35.61
CA GLN A 71 8.03 0.79 -34.83
C GLN A 71 8.25 -0.29 -33.77
N PHE A 72 8.85 -1.43 -34.15
CA PHE A 72 9.23 -2.49 -33.22
C PHE A 72 10.12 -1.97 -32.09
N ALA A 73 11.15 -1.19 -32.41
CA ALA A 73 12.01 -0.56 -31.43
C ALA A 73 11.24 0.42 -30.52
N CYS A 74 10.27 1.17 -31.06
CA CYS A 74 9.40 2.05 -30.28
C CYS A 74 8.58 1.27 -29.23
N TYR A 75 7.92 0.19 -29.63
CA TYR A 75 7.15 -0.65 -28.70
C TYR A 75 8.04 -1.37 -27.69
N ALA A 76 9.20 -1.87 -28.11
CA ALA A 76 10.17 -2.46 -27.20
C ALA A 76 10.68 -1.42 -26.18
N ARG A 77 10.92 -0.17 -26.61
CA ARG A 77 11.25 0.94 -25.70
C ARG A 77 10.10 1.26 -24.75
N ARG A 78 8.83 1.11 -25.12
CA ARG A 78 7.72 1.34 -24.17
C ARG A 78 7.78 0.38 -22.97
N LEU A 79 8.26 -0.85 -23.17
CA LEU A 79 8.43 -1.84 -22.10
C LEU A 79 9.70 -1.61 -21.25
N GLY A 80 10.68 -0.88 -21.77
CA GLY A 80 11.95 -0.74 -21.07
C GLY A 80 13.05 0.02 -21.80
N VAL A 81 14.28 -0.12 -21.31
CA VAL A 81 15.48 0.41 -21.97
C VAL A 81 16.05 -0.70 -22.84
N LEU A 82 16.27 -0.42 -24.12
CA LEU A 82 16.91 -1.39 -25.01
C LEU A 82 18.35 -1.65 -24.57
N VAL A 83 18.76 -2.91 -24.62
CA VAL A 83 20.13 -3.33 -24.32
C VAL A 83 20.86 -3.50 -25.64
N PRO A 84 21.93 -2.72 -25.90
CA PRO A 84 22.70 -2.86 -27.12
C PRO A 84 23.30 -4.25 -27.28
N GLU A 85 23.53 -4.66 -28.53
CA GLU A 85 24.29 -5.86 -28.82
C GLU A 85 25.78 -5.53 -28.89
N HIS A 86 26.62 -6.27 -28.16
CA HIS A 86 28.07 -6.02 -28.10
C HIS A 86 28.91 -7.21 -28.57
N ASP A 87 28.29 -8.36 -28.87
CA ASP A 87 29.00 -9.52 -29.40
C ASP A 87 29.42 -9.22 -30.85
N GLU A 88 30.73 -9.29 -31.11
CA GLU A 88 31.34 -9.03 -32.42
C GLU A 88 30.78 -9.96 -33.50
N ASP A 89 30.45 -11.19 -33.15
CA ASP A 89 29.93 -12.18 -34.10
C ASP A 89 28.52 -11.84 -34.60
N VAL A 90 27.76 -11.07 -33.81
CA VAL A 90 26.36 -10.73 -34.15
C VAL A 90 26.21 -9.30 -34.70
N GLN A 91 27.21 -8.42 -34.51
CA GLN A 91 27.17 -7.03 -34.98
C GLN A 91 26.70 -6.85 -36.43
N PRO A 92 27.13 -7.68 -37.41
CA PRO A 92 26.69 -7.53 -38.81
C PRO A 92 25.18 -7.69 -39.02
N PHE A 93 24.44 -8.19 -38.02
CA PHE A 93 23.00 -8.43 -38.06
C PHE A 93 22.21 -7.48 -37.16
N VAL A 94 22.87 -6.48 -36.56
CA VAL A 94 22.25 -5.50 -35.66
C VAL A 94 21.90 -4.25 -36.44
N GLU A 95 20.64 -3.84 -36.37
CA GLU A 95 20.16 -2.55 -36.87
C GLU A 95 19.97 -1.59 -35.69
N GLN A 96 20.35 -0.32 -35.87
CA GLN A 96 20.21 0.74 -34.86
C GLN A 96 20.93 0.47 -33.52
N GLY A 97 21.91 -0.43 -33.49
CA GLY A 97 22.70 -0.78 -32.29
C GLY A 97 22.03 -1.75 -31.31
N ASP A 98 20.71 -1.94 -31.41
CA ASP A 98 19.91 -2.59 -30.37
C ASP A 98 18.99 -3.70 -30.91
N ILE A 99 18.67 -3.71 -32.21
CA ILE A 99 17.69 -4.62 -32.80
C ILE A 99 18.38 -5.68 -33.65
N LEU A 100 18.21 -6.95 -33.29
CA LEU A 100 18.87 -8.05 -33.96
C LEU A 100 17.97 -8.68 -35.04
N HIS A 101 18.48 -8.79 -36.28
CA HIS A 101 17.80 -9.40 -37.41
C HIS A 101 18.15 -10.87 -37.54
N LEU A 102 17.40 -11.72 -36.84
CA LEU A 102 17.56 -13.17 -36.84
C LEU A 102 17.09 -13.77 -38.17
N ARG A 103 18.02 -13.87 -39.12
CA ARG A 103 17.83 -14.56 -40.41
C ARG A 103 18.57 -15.88 -40.44
N THR A 104 17.97 -16.89 -41.04
CA THR A 104 18.63 -18.19 -41.21
C THR A 104 19.63 -18.11 -42.36
N ARG A 105 20.87 -17.71 -42.07
CA ARG A 105 21.91 -17.44 -43.07
C ARG A 105 23.09 -18.40 -43.05
N PHE A 106 23.17 -19.24 -42.03
CA PHE A 106 24.26 -20.20 -41.88
C PHE A 106 23.74 -21.64 -41.88
N GLY A 107 24.55 -22.56 -42.41
CA GLY A 107 24.41 -23.98 -42.11
C GLY A 107 24.66 -24.27 -40.63
N PRO A 108 24.71 -25.56 -40.23
CA PRO A 108 25.03 -25.93 -38.86
C PRO A 108 26.35 -25.30 -38.38
N THR A 109 26.41 -24.81 -37.14
CA THR A 109 27.59 -24.15 -36.58
C THR A 109 27.73 -24.40 -35.09
N ASP A 110 28.97 -24.59 -34.65
CA ASP A 110 29.33 -24.73 -33.24
C ASP A 110 29.66 -23.37 -32.60
N ARG A 111 29.69 -22.29 -33.40
CA ARG A 111 29.90 -20.92 -32.91
C ARG A 111 28.63 -20.41 -32.24
N VAL A 112 28.66 -20.28 -30.92
CA VAL A 112 27.51 -19.89 -30.09
C VAL A 112 26.84 -18.60 -30.58
N GLY A 113 27.59 -17.52 -30.81
CA GLY A 113 27.02 -16.24 -31.25
C GLY A 113 26.26 -16.33 -32.58
N LEU A 114 26.65 -17.27 -33.45
CA LEU A 114 26.02 -17.50 -34.75
C LEU A 114 24.91 -18.55 -34.73
N GLN A 115 24.74 -19.30 -33.64
CA GLN A 115 23.69 -20.33 -33.53
C GLN A 115 22.29 -19.79 -33.82
N PRO A 116 21.87 -18.59 -33.34
CA PRO A 116 20.56 -18.02 -33.66
C PRO A 116 20.29 -17.82 -35.16
N PHE A 117 21.34 -17.73 -35.98
CA PHE A 117 21.28 -17.53 -37.43
C PHE A 117 21.53 -18.83 -38.22
N SER A 118 21.88 -19.90 -37.52
CA SER A 118 22.16 -21.21 -38.12
C SER A 118 20.89 -22.05 -38.28
N SER A 119 20.98 -23.13 -39.04
CA SER A 119 19.94 -24.17 -39.11
C SER A 119 19.94 -25.13 -37.90
N SER A 120 20.91 -25.02 -36.98
CA SER A 120 21.00 -25.88 -35.80
C SER A 120 19.90 -25.54 -34.78
N PRO A 121 19.43 -26.49 -33.96
CA PRO A 121 18.62 -26.14 -32.80
C PRO A 121 19.43 -25.23 -31.86
N LEU A 122 18.73 -24.36 -31.14
CA LEU A 122 19.33 -23.54 -30.07
C LEU A 122 19.03 -24.21 -28.75
N SER A 123 20.07 -24.53 -27.96
CA SER A 123 19.92 -25.19 -26.67
C SER A 123 19.23 -24.29 -25.64
N MET A 124 18.69 -24.88 -24.58
CA MET A 124 17.91 -24.17 -23.57
C MET A 124 18.79 -23.21 -22.77
N HIS A 125 18.35 -21.96 -22.66
CA HIS A 125 19.07 -20.92 -21.94
C HIS A 125 18.17 -19.81 -21.42
N SER A 126 18.66 -19.08 -20.42
CA SER A 126 18.25 -17.71 -20.15
C SER A 126 19.28 -16.73 -20.75
N GLU A 127 18.78 -15.66 -21.37
CA GLU A 127 19.63 -14.70 -22.09
C GLU A 127 20.56 -13.98 -21.13
N SER A 128 21.83 -13.86 -21.52
CA SER A 128 22.88 -13.26 -20.71
C SER A 128 23.06 -13.90 -19.33
N SER A 129 22.71 -15.19 -19.18
CA SER A 129 22.80 -15.95 -17.92
C SER A 129 24.14 -15.85 -17.19
N GLY A 130 25.24 -15.73 -17.94
CA GLY A 130 26.58 -15.55 -17.40
C GLY A 130 26.91 -14.14 -16.93
N ASN A 131 26.17 -13.12 -17.35
CA ASN A 131 26.45 -11.71 -17.04
C ASN A 131 25.90 -11.29 -15.68
N ALA A 132 26.38 -10.16 -15.16
CA ALA A 132 25.83 -9.55 -13.97
C ALA A 132 24.32 -9.25 -14.12
N LEU A 133 23.56 -9.35 -13.03
CA LEU A 133 22.11 -9.19 -13.05
C LEU A 133 21.65 -7.86 -13.66
N VAL A 134 22.42 -6.79 -13.41
CA VAL A 134 22.16 -5.45 -13.95
C VAL A 134 22.28 -5.39 -15.47
N ASP A 135 23.03 -6.31 -16.07
CA ASP A 135 23.29 -6.39 -17.51
C ASP A 135 22.40 -7.43 -18.21
N GLN A 136 21.65 -8.23 -17.44
CA GLN A 136 20.69 -9.17 -18.01
C GLN A 136 19.41 -8.44 -18.46
N PRO A 137 18.85 -8.78 -19.63
CA PRO A 137 17.55 -8.25 -20.01
C PRO A 137 16.46 -8.83 -19.11
N ARG A 138 15.45 -7.99 -18.81
CA ARG A 138 14.22 -8.45 -18.14
C ARG A 138 13.26 -9.07 -19.13
N TYR A 139 13.08 -8.45 -20.29
CA TYR A 139 12.20 -8.95 -21.34
C TYR A 139 12.98 -9.19 -22.63
N LEU A 140 12.54 -10.21 -23.36
CA LEU A 140 12.90 -10.40 -24.76
C LEU A 140 11.66 -10.17 -25.61
N ALA A 141 11.74 -9.20 -26.52
CA ALA A 141 10.71 -8.97 -27.51
C ALA A 141 11.15 -9.52 -28.85
N PHE A 142 10.21 -10.12 -29.56
CA PHE A 142 10.39 -10.71 -30.87
C PHE A 142 9.26 -10.29 -31.79
N GLN A 143 9.57 -10.16 -33.07
CA GLN A 143 8.55 -9.98 -34.10
C GLN A 143 8.87 -10.84 -35.31
N CYS A 144 7.86 -11.49 -35.85
CA CYS A 144 8.00 -12.29 -37.07
C CYS A 144 7.73 -11.45 -38.32
N LEU A 145 8.76 -11.31 -39.14
CA LEU A 145 8.65 -10.73 -40.48
C LEU A 145 8.35 -11.84 -41.49
N GLU A 146 9.16 -12.90 -41.49
CA GLU A 146 8.96 -14.08 -42.33
C GLU A 146 9.00 -15.34 -41.47
N PRO A 147 7.90 -16.10 -41.35
CA PRO A 147 7.86 -17.30 -40.51
C PRO A 147 8.69 -18.47 -41.09
N GLY A 148 8.98 -18.43 -42.39
CA GLY A 148 9.45 -19.58 -43.16
C GLY A 148 8.32 -20.58 -43.47
N GLU A 149 8.66 -21.70 -44.11
CA GLU A 149 7.67 -22.71 -44.48
C GLU A 149 7.13 -23.44 -43.23
N PHE A 150 5.83 -23.30 -42.97
CA PHE A 150 5.18 -23.72 -41.73
C PHE A 150 5.39 -25.21 -41.37
N ALA A 151 5.53 -26.09 -42.36
CA ALA A 151 5.74 -27.53 -42.15
C ALA A 151 7.13 -27.86 -41.57
N TYR A 152 8.10 -26.95 -41.74
CA TYR A 152 9.52 -27.18 -41.45
C TYR A 152 10.16 -26.08 -40.59
N ALA A 153 9.43 -25.00 -40.30
CA ALA A 153 9.92 -23.86 -39.54
C ALA A 153 10.24 -24.24 -38.09
N PRO A 154 11.41 -23.82 -37.57
CA PRO A 154 11.74 -24.01 -36.17
C PRO A 154 10.81 -23.19 -35.27
N GLN A 155 10.48 -23.77 -34.12
CA GLN A 155 9.62 -23.17 -33.11
C GLN A 155 10.47 -22.56 -32.00
N THR A 156 10.00 -21.46 -31.42
CA THR A 156 10.56 -20.97 -30.16
C THR A 156 9.93 -21.76 -29.02
N LEU A 157 10.75 -22.48 -28.26
CA LEU A 157 10.30 -23.24 -27.10
C LEU A 157 10.45 -22.37 -25.85
N LEU A 158 9.45 -22.42 -24.97
CA LEU A 158 9.42 -21.73 -23.68
C LEU A 158 9.11 -22.74 -22.57
N ILE A 159 9.87 -22.67 -21.48
CA ILE A 159 9.63 -23.49 -20.27
C ILE A 159 9.60 -22.55 -19.06
N ASP A 160 8.53 -22.63 -18.28
CA ASP A 160 8.45 -21.91 -17.00
C ASP A 160 9.53 -22.46 -16.05
N MET A 161 10.44 -21.59 -15.60
CA MET A 161 11.54 -21.95 -14.71
C MET A 161 11.04 -22.61 -13.42
N ALA A 162 9.87 -22.23 -12.92
CA ALA A 162 9.28 -22.85 -11.73
C ALA A 162 9.00 -24.34 -11.95
N SER A 163 8.60 -24.74 -13.17
CA SER A 163 8.33 -26.14 -13.51
C SER A 163 9.60 -26.99 -13.60
N ILE A 164 10.74 -26.36 -13.91
CA ILE A 164 12.06 -27.00 -13.90
C ILE A 164 12.50 -27.17 -12.45
N VAL A 165 12.46 -26.10 -11.66
CA VAL A 165 12.93 -26.10 -10.27
C VAL A 165 12.13 -27.04 -9.38
N ALA A 166 10.82 -27.19 -9.63
CA ALA A 166 9.97 -28.15 -8.94
C ALA A 166 10.41 -29.62 -9.10
N ARG A 167 11.29 -29.92 -10.06
CA ARG A 167 11.83 -31.26 -10.32
C ARG A 167 13.23 -31.47 -9.74
N ILE A 168 13.90 -30.39 -9.34
CA ILE A 168 15.24 -30.44 -8.76
C ILE A 168 15.11 -30.73 -7.26
N SER A 169 15.93 -31.65 -6.75
CA SER A 169 15.91 -31.96 -5.32
C SER A 169 16.30 -30.72 -4.47
N PRO A 170 15.74 -30.54 -3.25
CA PRO A 170 16.14 -29.44 -2.37
C PRO A 170 17.64 -29.37 -2.08
N TYR A 171 18.30 -30.54 -2.06
CA TYR A 171 19.74 -30.66 -1.92
C TYR A 171 20.48 -30.03 -3.11
N ASN A 172 20.09 -30.39 -4.34
CA ASN A 172 20.68 -29.82 -5.54
C ASN A 172 20.34 -28.33 -5.72
N ILE A 173 19.15 -27.89 -5.30
CA ILE A 173 18.79 -26.47 -5.27
C ILE A 173 19.78 -25.68 -4.41
N ASN A 174 20.12 -26.17 -3.22
CA ASN A 174 21.09 -25.51 -2.34
C ASN A 174 22.47 -25.41 -2.99
N ILE A 175 22.91 -26.48 -3.65
CA ILE A 175 24.19 -26.53 -4.36
C ILE A 175 24.22 -25.54 -5.53
N LEU A 176 23.18 -25.55 -6.38
CA LEU A 176 23.07 -24.66 -7.54
C LEU A 176 22.96 -23.20 -7.13
N ALA A 177 22.33 -22.91 -5.98
CA ALA A 177 22.21 -21.57 -5.42
C ALA A 177 23.51 -20.95 -4.90
N ARG A 178 24.57 -21.76 -4.83
CA ARG A 178 25.91 -21.36 -4.41
C ARG A 178 26.98 -21.69 -5.46
N THR A 179 26.55 -22.05 -6.67
CA THR A 179 27.43 -22.34 -7.79
C THR A 179 27.33 -21.20 -8.80
N TYR A 180 28.46 -20.75 -9.34
CA TYR A 180 28.62 -19.56 -10.17
C TYR A 180 29.47 -19.88 -11.40
N TYR A 181 29.41 -19.03 -12.41
CA TYR A 181 30.37 -19.07 -13.52
C TYR A 181 31.75 -18.59 -13.05
N ASP A 182 32.80 -19.38 -13.30
CA ASP A 182 34.17 -19.05 -12.89
C ASP A 182 34.72 -17.80 -13.60
N SER A 183 34.37 -17.63 -14.88
CA SER A 183 34.89 -16.57 -15.73
C SER A 183 34.31 -15.17 -15.43
N GLN A 184 33.31 -15.04 -14.55
CA GLN A 184 32.60 -13.77 -14.30
C GLN A 184 32.33 -13.55 -12.80
N ARG A 185 33.15 -12.71 -12.15
CA ARG A 185 33.08 -12.40 -10.70
C ARG A 185 31.74 -11.80 -10.24
N ASN A 186 30.93 -11.25 -11.16
CA ASN A 186 29.65 -10.59 -10.85
C ASN A 186 28.43 -11.36 -11.36
N SER A 187 28.62 -12.59 -11.86
CA SER A 187 27.50 -13.42 -12.33
C SER A 187 26.62 -13.87 -11.16
N PRO A 188 25.29 -13.97 -11.34
CA PRO A 188 24.44 -14.59 -10.33
C PRO A 188 24.74 -16.09 -10.19
N PRO A 189 24.34 -16.73 -9.09
CA PRO A 189 24.42 -18.18 -9.00
C PRO A 189 23.53 -18.83 -10.06
N LEU A 190 23.84 -20.07 -10.43
CA LEU A 190 23.15 -20.82 -11.49
C LEU A 190 21.65 -20.94 -11.23
N LEU A 191 21.25 -20.95 -9.96
CA LEU A 191 19.86 -20.90 -9.50
C LEU A 191 19.71 -19.85 -8.39
N ARG A 192 18.69 -19.00 -8.44
CA ARG A 192 18.44 -18.00 -7.38
C ARG A 192 16.96 -17.79 -7.13
N TYR A 193 16.63 -17.29 -5.95
CA TYR A 193 15.29 -16.81 -5.63
C TYR A 193 15.30 -15.27 -5.64
N ASP A 194 14.40 -14.63 -6.40
CA ASP A 194 14.38 -13.16 -6.56
C ASP A 194 13.46 -12.43 -5.57
N GLY A 195 12.93 -13.16 -4.57
CA GLY A 195 11.94 -12.66 -3.61
C GLY A 195 10.52 -13.09 -3.93
N GLN A 196 10.22 -13.41 -5.20
CA GLN A 196 8.89 -13.87 -5.64
C GLN A 196 8.92 -15.24 -6.30
N ARG A 197 10.00 -15.60 -6.98
CA ARG A 197 10.12 -16.84 -7.76
C ARG A 197 11.56 -17.30 -7.91
N TRP A 198 11.71 -18.55 -8.35
CA TRP A 198 13.00 -19.11 -8.74
C TRP A 198 13.38 -18.67 -10.15
N VAL A 199 14.65 -18.30 -10.32
CA VAL A 199 15.23 -17.90 -11.60
C VAL A 199 16.49 -18.70 -11.86
N ILE A 200 16.55 -19.31 -13.03
CA ILE A 200 17.69 -20.09 -13.51
C ILE A 200 18.58 -19.16 -14.36
N SER A 201 19.81 -18.93 -13.91
CA SER A 201 20.82 -18.16 -14.63
C SER A 201 21.77 -19.13 -15.33
N PHE A 202 21.22 -19.95 -16.24
CA PHE A 202 21.94 -21.05 -16.85
C PHE A 202 21.74 -21.12 -18.37
N ARG A 203 22.75 -21.65 -19.06
CA ARG A 203 22.65 -22.10 -20.45
C ARG A 203 23.24 -23.48 -20.58
N ASP A 204 22.74 -24.26 -21.51
CA ASP A 204 23.35 -25.52 -21.88
C ASP A 204 24.55 -25.30 -22.82
N PHE A 205 25.74 -25.67 -22.31
CA PHE A 205 27.04 -25.50 -22.97
C PHE A 205 27.33 -26.58 -24.02
N GLN A 206 26.50 -27.62 -24.14
CA GLN A 206 26.76 -28.77 -25.00
C GLN A 206 28.17 -29.31 -24.73
N GLN A 207 28.97 -29.57 -25.78
CA GLN A 207 30.34 -30.08 -25.67
C GLN A 207 31.36 -29.02 -25.20
N GLN A 208 30.95 -27.76 -25.00
CA GLN A 208 31.85 -26.73 -24.49
C GLN A 208 32.05 -26.87 -22.98
N PRO A 209 33.28 -26.69 -22.47
CA PRO A 209 33.52 -26.74 -21.03
C PRO A 209 32.85 -25.57 -20.30
N LEU A 210 32.16 -25.88 -19.21
CA LEU A 210 31.66 -24.93 -18.23
C LEU A 210 32.62 -24.90 -17.04
N SER A 211 33.36 -23.81 -16.87
CA SER A 211 34.11 -23.55 -15.63
C SER A 211 33.21 -22.94 -14.57
N TRP A 212 33.23 -23.52 -13.35
CA TRP A 212 32.36 -23.13 -12.25
C TRP A 212 33.11 -22.98 -10.92
N VAL A 213 32.54 -22.14 -10.05
CA VAL A 213 32.98 -21.92 -8.66
C VAL A 213 31.80 -22.18 -7.74
N HIS A 214 32.03 -22.91 -6.65
CA HIS A 214 31.03 -23.20 -5.62
C HIS A 214 31.46 -22.65 -4.25
N GLU A 215 30.54 -21.93 -3.60
CA GLU A 215 30.71 -21.36 -2.26
C GLU A 215 30.32 -22.37 -1.16
N GLY A 216 31.32 -22.96 -0.52
CA GLY A 216 31.14 -23.85 0.63
C GLY A 216 31.94 -25.14 0.54
N PRO A 217 31.74 -26.06 1.50
CA PRO A 217 32.51 -27.30 1.63
C PRO A 217 32.03 -28.44 0.73
N THR A 218 31.05 -28.22 -0.15
CA THR A 218 30.45 -29.26 -1.01
C THR A 218 31.49 -29.91 -1.93
N PRO A 219 31.61 -31.24 -1.96
CA PRO A 219 32.50 -31.95 -2.88
C PRO A 219 32.21 -31.64 -4.36
N ALA A 220 33.25 -31.59 -5.19
CA ALA A 220 33.10 -31.30 -6.62
C ALA A 220 32.18 -32.30 -7.34
N GLY A 221 32.18 -33.57 -6.93
CA GLY A 221 31.28 -34.60 -7.48
C GLY A 221 29.81 -34.26 -7.33
N ASP A 222 29.41 -33.71 -6.17
CA ASP A 222 28.02 -33.34 -5.89
C ASP A 222 27.61 -32.09 -6.70
N VAL A 223 28.54 -31.14 -6.89
CA VAL A 223 28.31 -29.98 -7.78
C VAL A 223 28.10 -30.42 -9.23
N LEU A 224 28.94 -31.34 -9.73
CA LEU A 224 28.78 -31.90 -11.08
C LEU A 224 27.47 -32.69 -11.20
N SER A 225 27.06 -33.40 -10.15
CA SER A 225 25.78 -34.11 -10.11
C SER A 225 24.60 -33.13 -10.16
N ALA A 226 24.65 -32.03 -9.41
CA ALA A 226 23.62 -31.01 -9.39
C ALA A 226 23.49 -30.29 -10.75
N ILE A 227 24.61 -30.05 -11.45
CA ILE A 227 24.61 -29.49 -12.81
C ILE A 227 23.96 -30.46 -13.81
N ARG A 228 24.27 -31.76 -13.74
CA ARG A 228 23.61 -32.79 -14.57
C ARG A 228 22.11 -32.87 -14.30
N ASP A 229 21.71 -32.80 -13.03
CA ASP A 229 20.31 -32.81 -12.63
C ASP A 229 19.56 -31.59 -13.16
N LEU A 230 20.16 -30.40 -13.08
CA LEU A 230 19.61 -29.18 -13.68
C LEU A 230 19.40 -29.35 -15.19
N LEU A 231 20.42 -29.82 -15.91
CA LEU A 231 20.34 -30.07 -17.36
C LEU A 231 19.26 -31.10 -17.71
N ALA A 232 19.14 -32.20 -16.96
CA ALA A 232 18.09 -33.19 -17.17
C ALA A 232 16.69 -32.61 -16.89
N CYS A 233 16.54 -31.81 -15.84
CA CYS A 233 15.28 -31.14 -15.50
C CYS A 233 14.86 -30.12 -16.57
N MET A 234 15.82 -29.39 -17.16
CA MET A 234 15.56 -28.44 -18.26
C MET A 234 14.92 -29.11 -19.48
N TYR A 235 15.27 -30.37 -19.78
CA TYR A 235 14.79 -31.10 -20.96
C TYR A 235 13.72 -32.16 -20.67
N THR A 236 13.32 -32.35 -19.41
CA THR A 236 12.16 -33.17 -19.03
C THR A 236 10.92 -32.33 -18.69
N ALA A 237 11.11 -31.06 -18.36
CA ALA A 237 10.00 -30.14 -18.16
C ALA A 237 9.17 -29.96 -19.45
N GLN A 238 7.87 -29.72 -19.30
CA GLN A 238 6.98 -29.55 -20.43
C GLN A 238 7.23 -28.20 -21.10
N ALA A 239 7.63 -28.23 -22.37
CA ALA A 239 7.81 -27.03 -23.17
C ALA A 239 6.53 -26.64 -23.90
N SER A 240 6.29 -25.33 -23.96
CA SER A 240 5.32 -24.73 -24.88
C SER A 240 6.05 -24.23 -26.11
N ALA A 241 5.43 -24.35 -27.29
CA ALA A 241 6.01 -23.93 -28.55
C ALA A 241 5.23 -22.79 -29.19
N VAL A 242 5.94 -21.70 -29.49
CA VAL A 242 5.42 -20.60 -30.29
C VAL A 242 5.71 -20.88 -31.75
N ARG A 243 4.64 -21.11 -32.50
CA ARG A 243 4.65 -21.22 -33.96
C ARG A 243 4.50 -19.84 -34.56
N TRP A 244 5.54 -19.39 -35.22
CA TRP A 244 5.59 -18.05 -35.79
C TRP A 244 4.62 -17.91 -36.97
N ALA A 245 3.84 -16.85 -36.95
CA ALA A 245 3.08 -16.36 -38.08
C ALA A 245 3.58 -14.95 -38.43
N ARG A 246 3.50 -14.58 -39.70
CA ARG A 246 3.81 -13.21 -40.14
C ARG A 246 3.00 -12.20 -39.31
N GLY A 247 3.63 -11.12 -38.87
CA GLY A 247 2.97 -10.09 -38.04
C GLY A 247 2.84 -10.44 -36.56
N MET A 248 3.28 -11.61 -36.12
CA MET A 248 3.26 -11.97 -34.70
C MET A 248 4.32 -11.17 -33.93
N PHE A 249 3.90 -10.48 -32.86
CA PHE A 249 4.75 -9.81 -31.87
C PHE A 249 4.64 -10.55 -30.54
N MET A 250 5.77 -11.01 -30.01
CA MET A 250 5.83 -11.77 -28.77
C MET A 250 6.80 -11.10 -27.80
N VAL A 251 6.43 -11.01 -26.53
CA VAL A 251 7.34 -10.60 -25.47
C VAL A 251 7.25 -11.59 -24.32
N PHE A 252 8.39 -12.01 -23.79
CA PHE A 252 8.42 -12.81 -22.56
C PHE A 252 9.48 -12.33 -21.56
N ASP A 253 9.22 -12.67 -20.30
CA ASP A 253 10.06 -12.40 -19.15
C ASP A 253 11.21 -13.41 -19.09
N ASN A 254 12.43 -12.92 -19.33
CA ASN A 254 13.68 -13.70 -19.32
C ASN A 254 14.02 -14.26 -17.93
N GLN A 255 13.33 -13.80 -16.88
CA GLN A 255 13.45 -14.31 -15.52
C GLN A 255 12.31 -15.26 -15.13
N ARG A 256 11.32 -15.49 -16.01
CA ARG A 256 10.25 -16.48 -15.81
C ARG A 256 10.42 -17.69 -16.71
N TYR A 257 10.86 -17.47 -17.95
CA TYR A 257 10.96 -18.53 -18.95
C TYR A 257 12.41 -18.77 -19.35
N MET A 258 12.81 -20.05 -19.38
CA MET A 258 13.91 -20.47 -20.24
C MET A 258 13.40 -20.61 -21.67
N HIS A 259 14.27 -20.37 -22.64
CA HIS A 259 13.90 -20.49 -24.04
C HIS A 259 14.94 -21.23 -24.88
N ALA A 260 14.46 -21.83 -25.96
CA ALA A 260 15.24 -22.62 -26.91
C ALA A 260 14.63 -22.49 -28.31
N ARG A 261 15.28 -23.12 -29.30
CA ARG A 261 14.73 -23.26 -30.64
C ARG A 261 14.78 -24.71 -31.08
N SER A 262 13.64 -25.25 -31.50
CA SER A 262 13.58 -26.60 -32.07
C SER A 262 14.32 -26.69 -33.40
N LYS A 263 14.62 -27.91 -33.83
CA LYS A 263 15.24 -28.19 -35.12
C LYS A 263 14.25 -27.89 -36.25
N GLY A 264 14.68 -27.08 -37.21
CA GLY A 264 13.98 -26.89 -38.48
C GLY A 264 14.57 -27.77 -39.60
N HIS A 265 13.83 -27.95 -40.69
CA HIS A 265 14.41 -28.46 -41.95
C HIS A 265 14.49 -27.30 -42.94
N PHE A 266 15.66 -27.11 -43.55
CA PHE A 266 15.90 -26.01 -44.47
C PHE A 266 16.40 -26.56 -45.80
N VAL A 267 15.86 -26.01 -46.90
CA VAL A 267 16.38 -26.22 -48.26
C VAL A 267 17.24 -25.01 -48.58
N LEU A 268 18.51 -25.24 -48.97
CA LEU A 268 19.54 -24.22 -49.14
C LEU A 268 19.24 -23.10 -50.18
N ASP A 269 18.08 -23.12 -50.83
CA ASP A 269 17.70 -22.18 -51.90
C ASP A 269 16.32 -21.52 -51.72
N GLN A 270 15.53 -21.86 -50.67
CA GLN A 270 14.23 -21.22 -50.44
C GLN A 270 13.93 -20.97 -48.94
N GLN A 271 13.79 -19.67 -48.63
CA GLN A 271 13.26 -18.99 -47.43
C GLN A 271 14.18 -18.73 -46.22
N ASP A 272 14.52 -17.44 -46.06
CA ASP A 272 15.04 -16.83 -44.84
C ASP A 272 13.90 -16.62 -43.82
N ARG A 273 13.69 -17.56 -42.88
CA ARG A 273 12.96 -17.23 -41.64
C ARG A 273 13.60 -15.97 -41.05
N HIS A 274 12.80 -14.94 -40.79
CA HIS A 274 13.28 -13.63 -40.34
C HIS A 274 12.47 -13.15 -39.13
N LEU A 275 13.13 -13.12 -37.97
CA LEU A 275 12.61 -12.48 -36.76
C LEU A 275 13.43 -11.23 -36.42
N LEU A 276 12.77 -10.21 -35.87
CA LEU A 276 13.43 -9.17 -35.09
C LEU A 276 13.51 -9.61 -33.64
N ARG A 277 14.60 -9.29 -32.95
CA ARG A 277 14.75 -9.45 -31.50
C ARG A 277 15.23 -8.15 -30.87
N ALA A 278 14.61 -7.77 -29.76
CA ALA A 278 15.10 -6.71 -28.88
C ALA A 278 15.31 -7.28 -27.47
N ARG A 279 16.45 -6.92 -26.87
CA ARG A 279 16.72 -7.14 -25.46
C ARG A 279 16.29 -5.92 -24.67
N ILE A 280 15.48 -6.11 -23.65
CA ILE A 280 14.85 -5.00 -22.92
C ILE A 280 15.17 -5.15 -21.44
N ARG A 281 15.89 -4.17 -20.89
CA ARG A 281 16.01 -3.97 -19.44
C ARG A 281 14.75 -3.26 -18.97
N ALA A 282 14.20 -3.63 -17.82
CA ALA A 282 13.04 -2.91 -17.30
C ALA A 282 13.34 -1.40 -17.19
N ARG A 283 12.46 -0.54 -17.72
CA ARG A 283 12.43 0.89 -17.35
C ARG A 283 12.10 0.88 -15.88
N THR A 284 13.06 1.21 -15.02
CA THR A 284 12.94 1.05 -13.57
C THR A 284 11.51 1.35 -13.09
N PRO A 285 10.69 0.33 -12.80
CA PRO A 285 9.46 0.51 -12.06
C PRO A 285 9.83 0.12 -10.64
N ASP A 286 10.36 1.05 -9.85
CA ASP A 286 10.63 0.87 -8.42
C ASP A 286 11.08 -0.56 -8.03
N LEU A 287 12.06 -1.13 -8.75
CA LEU A 287 12.72 -2.37 -8.35
C LEU A 287 13.74 -2.14 -7.23
N ASN A 288 13.69 -0.97 -6.59
CA ASN A 288 14.18 -0.71 -5.24
C ASN A 288 13.33 -1.37 -4.14
N VAL A 289 12.35 -2.22 -4.48
CA VAL A 289 11.59 -2.90 -3.43
C VAL A 289 12.29 -4.15 -2.88
N LEU A 290 13.14 -4.90 -3.60
CA LEU A 290 13.80 -6.08 -2.95
C LEU A 290 15.22 -6.52 -3.40
N ALA A 291 15.90 -5.92 -4.39
CA ALA A 291 17.22 -6.44 -4.81
C ALA A 291 18.27 -5.40 -5.24
N ALA A 292 18.22 -4.20 -4.67
CA ALA A 292 19.38 -3.31 -4.56
C ALA A 292 19.76 -3.13 -3.09
N VAL A 293 20.08 -4.24 -2.43
CA VAL A 293 21.01 -4.24 -1.29
C VAL A 293 22.17 -5.16 -1.68
N ASP A 294 22.88 -4.76 -2.74
CA ASP A 294 24.31 -4.63 -2.58
C ASP A 294 24.55 -3.13 -2.36
N ASP A 295 24.13 -2.68 -1.19
CA ASP A 295 24.53 -1.38 -0.66
C ASP A 295 25.63 -1.70 0.33
N GLY A 296 26.70 -0.91 0.32
CA GLY A 296 27.81 -1.11 1.25
C GLY A 296 27.28 -1.37 2.66
N ASP A 297 27.78 -2.42 3.29
CA ASP A 297 27.42 -2.89 4.64
C ASP A 297 25.93 -2.63 4.97
N SER A 298 25.00 -3.53 4.61
CA SER A 298 23.56 -3.51 4.97
C SER A 298 23.28 -3.37 6.48
N ARG A 299 24.35 -3.27 7.26
CA ARG A 299 24.43 -2.84 8.64
C ARG A 299 24.54 -1.30 8.79
N VAL A 300 24.51 -0.46 7.78
CA VAL A 300 24.62 0.99 7.92
C VAL A 300 23.31 1.65 7.52
N LEU A 301 22.66 2.35 8.46
CA LEU A 301 21.46 3.13 8.17
C LEU A 301 21.87 4.32 7.29
N PHE A 302 21.13 4.54 6.20
CA PHE A 302 21.47 5.56 5.19
C PHE A 302 22.92 5.42 4.68
N ALA A 303 23.37 4.20 4.35
CA ALA A 303 24.64 3.98 3.66
C ALA A 303 24.74 4.84 2.39
N ARG A 304 23.61 5.02 1.71
CA ARG A 304 23.36 6.07 0.71
C ARG A 304 22.21 6.98 1.17
N PRO A 305 22.18 8.25 0.71
CA PRO A 305 21.08 9.15 0.99
C PRO A 305 19.76 8.57 0.48
N ALA A 306 18.73 8.57 1.32
CA ALA A 306 17.40 8.14 0.89
C ALA A 306 16.68 9.29 0.17
N SER A 307 16.22 9.02 -1.06
CA SER A 307 15.41 9.95 -1.84
C SER A 307 14.20 9.24 -2.43
N GLY A 308 13.03 9.85 -2.27
CA GLY A 308 11.74 9.43 -2.77
C GLY A 308 11.14 10.43 -3.75
N ARG A 309 9.90 10.19 -4.13
CA ARG A 309 9.12 11.12 -4.94
C ARG A 309 8.63 12.26 -4.07
N ILE A 310 8.89 13.50 -4.47
CA ILE A 310 8.27 14.69 -3.86
C ILE A 310 6.90 14.90 -4.52
N PRO A 311 5.78 14.82 -3.79
CA PRO A 311 4.46 15.06 -4.36
C PRO A 311 4.34 16.47 -4.94
N GLN A 312 3.61 16.61 -6.04
CA GLN A 312 3.34 17.90 -6.69
C GLN A 312 1.86 17.94 -7.04
N LEU A 313 1.28 19.14 -6.99
CA LEU A 313 -0.05 19.35 -7.56
C LEU A 313 0.04 19.24 -9.09
N PRO A 314 -0.92 18.59 -9.76
CA PRO A 314 -0.95 18.51 -11.22
C PRO A 314 -1.04 19.89 -11.88
N ASP A 315 -0.56 20.02 -13.12
CA ASP A 315 -0.55 21.30 -13.85
C ASP A 315 -1.96 21.86 -14.11
N ASP A 316 -2.96 20.98 -14.20
CA ASP A 316 -4.38 21.34 -14.35
C ASP A 316 -5.05 21.69 -13.02
N PHE A 317 -4.37 21.51 -11.88
CA PHE A 317 -4.86 21.95 -10.58
C PHE A 317 -4.92 23.48 -10.54
N ARG A 318 -6.14 24.02 -10.63
CA ARG A 318 -6.39 25.45 -10.43
C ARG A 318 -6.73 25.69 -8.98
N GLN A 319 -5.77 26.25 -8.25
CA GLN A 319 -6.05 26.71 -6.88
C GLN A 319 -7.10 27.81 -6.94
N THR A 320 -8.34 27.50 -6.55
CA THR A 320 -9.36 28.53 -6.38
C THR A 320 -8.92 29.44 -5.23
N SER A 321 -8.74 30.73 -5.51
CA SER A 321 -8.25 31.71 -4.54
C SER A 321 -9.28 31.96 -3.44
N ALA A 322 -8.85 31.89 -2.18
CA ALA A 322 -9.65 31.97 -0.95
C ALA A 322 -10.77 30.92 -0.86
N VAL A 323 -10.96 30.32 0.32
CA VAL A 323 -12.12 29.45 0.54
C VAL A 323 -13.37 30.30 0.35
N GLU A 324 -14.16 30.01 -0.69
CA GLU A 324 -15.41 30.75 -0.91
C GLU A 324 -16.27 30.68 0.36
N PRO A 325 -16.87 31.80 0.79
CA PRO A 325 -17.79 31.77 1.92
C PRO A 325 -18.91 30.77 1.60
N ASN A 326 -19.35 30.05 2.63
CA ASN A 326 -20.43 29.09 2.45
C ASN A 326 -21.68 29.83 1.94
N GLN A 327 -22.23 29.41 0.80
CA GLN A 327 -23.41 30.05 0.23
C GLN A 327 -24.66 29.80 1.10
N VAL A 328 -24.61 28.73 1.90
CA VAL A 328 -25.63 28.37 2.89
C VAL A 328 -24.99 28.41 4.28
N GLU A 329 -25.63 29.03 5.25
CA GLU A 329 -25.07 29.16 6.61
C GLU A 329 -24.86 27.78 7.27
N GLU A 330 -23.77 27.63 8.02
CA GLU A 330 -23.55 26.42 8.83
C GLU A 330 -24.62 26.36 9.92
N THR A 331 -25.48 25.33 9.89
CA THR A 331 -26.48 25.10 10.94
C THR A 331 -25.83 24.48 12.20
N PRO A 332 -26.34 24.78 13.40
CA PRO A 332 -25.91 24.09 14.61
C PRO A 332 -26.14 22.57 14.49
N ASP A 333 -25.20 21.78 15.04
CA ASP A 333 -25.32 20.33 15.00
C ASP A 333 -26.54 19.84 15.78
N THR A 334 -27.43 19.14 15.06
CA THR A 334 -28.41 18.26 15.69
C THR A 334 -27.80 16.87 15.74
N PHE A 335 -27.72 16.28 16.93
CA PHE A 335 -27.09 14.96 17.12
C PHE A 335 -28.10 13.82 17.22
N ILE A 336 -29.34 14.09 17.63
CA ILE A 336 -30.45 13.13 17.73
C ILE A 336 -31.70 13.84 17.24
N ASP A 337 -32.46 13.20 16.35
CA ASP A 337 -33.72 13.69 15.81
C ASP A 337 -34.87 12.70 16.08
N GLU A 338 -36.07 13.06 15.63
CA GLU A 338 -37.28 12.24 15.80
C GLU A 338 -37.15 10.88 15.11
N ARG A 339 -36.45 10.78 13.98
CA ARG A 339 -36.21 9.53 13.25
C ARG A 339 -35.39 8.55 14.09
N THR A 340 -34.38 9.06 14.81
CA THR A 340 -33.61 8.24 15.76
C THR A 340 -34.49 7.78 16.92
N LEU A 341 -35.25 8.68 17.54
CA LEU A 341 -36.14 8.31 18.65
C LEU A 341 -37.17 7.26 18.22
N GLU A 342 -37.68 7.36 16.99
CA GLU A 342 -38.62 6.41 16.42
C GLU A 342 -38.05 4.99 16.32
N VAL A 343 -36.81 4.84 15.84
CA VAL A 343 -36.11 3.54 15.77
C VAL A 343 -36.08 2.87 17.15
N PHE A 344 -35.70 3.62 18.19
CA PHE A 344 -35.65 3.09 19.56
C PHE A 344 -37.04 2.79 20.12
N SER A 345 -38.04 3.62 19.78
CA SER A 345 -39.43 3.47 20.22
C SER A 345 -40.09 2.20 19.68
N ARG A 346 -39.64 1.71 18.52
CA ARG A 346 -40.19 0.55 17.81
C ARG A 346 -39.55 -0.78 18.24
N ALA A 347 -38.36 -0.72 18.84
CA ALA A 347 -37.61 -1.89 19.31
C ALA A 347 -38.35 -2.66 20.41
N LEU A 348 -38.47 -3.98 20.23
CA LEU A 348 -38.91 -4.93 21.26
C LEU A 348 -37.90 -4.98 22.40
N ASN A 349 -36.62 -5.11 22.07
CA ASN A 349 -35.53 -5.05 23.02
C ASN A 349 -34.59 -3.87 22.69
N PRO A 350 -34.79 -2.68 23.29
CA PRO A 350 -33.98 -1.50 23.01
C PRO A 350 -32.54 -1.60 23.54
N THR A 351 -32.19 -2.67 24.27
CA THR A 351 -30.81 -2.95 24.68
C THR A 351 -30.09 -3.88 23.71
N ASN A 352 -30.77 -4.36 22.66
CA ASN A 352 -30.16 -5.20 21.62
C ASN A 352 -29.64 -4.33 20.46
N PRO A 353 -28.31 -4.18 20.30
CA PRO A 353 -27.74 -3.35 19.23
C PRO A 353 -28.08 -3.89 17.83
N MET A 354 -28.29 -5.20 17.68
CA MET A 354 -28.64 -5.79 16.39
C MET A 354 -30.06 -5.51 15.97
N GLU A 355 -30.98 -5.49 16.94
CA GLU A 355 -32.37 -5.12 16.66
C GLU A 355 -32.44 -3.64 16.24
N LEU A 356 -31.80 -2.74 16.99
CA LEU A 356 -31.73 -1.33 16.64
C LEU A 356 -31.11 -1.10 15.25
N ARG A 357 -30.01 -1.81 14.95
CA ARG A 357 -29.35 -1.76 13.63
C ARG A 357 -30.27 -2.25 12.50
N ASN A 358 -31.00 -3.34 12.72
CA ASN A 358 -31.93 -3.87 11.72
C ASN A 358 -33.15 -2.96 11.54
N LEU A 359 -33.65 -2.31 12.59
CA LEU A 359 -34.71 -1.31 12.48
C LEU A 359 -34.23 -0.05 11.76
N TRP A 360 -33.02 0.43 12.06
CA TRP A 360 -32.40 1.54 11.34
C TRP A 360 -32.27 1.25 9.85
N LEU A 361 -31.61 0.14 9.50
CA LEU A 361 -31.49 -0.28 8.10
C LEU A 361 -32.86 -0.54 7.49
N GLY A 362 -33.80 -1.12 8.24
CA GLY A 362 -35.16 -1.35 7.75
C GLY A 362 -35.89 -0.07 7.39
N ARG A 363 -35.72 1.01 8.16
CA ARG A 363 -36.23 2.33 7.80
C ARG A 363 -35.59 2.82 6.50
N VAL A 364 -34.27 2.77 6.39
CA VAL A 364 -33.53 3.18 5.18
C VAL A 364 -33.98 2.37 3.95
N GLU A 365 -34.09 1.05 4.05
CA GLU A 365 -34.52 0.15 2.97
C GLU A 365 -36.00 0.41 2.60
N ALA A 366 -36.86 0.73 3.57
CA ALA A 366 -38.25 1.10 3.29
C ALA A 366 -38.37 2.43 2.52
N GLU A 367 -37.54 3.43 2.87
CA GLU A 367 -37.48 4.73 2.19
C GLU A 367 -36.85 4.63 0.78
N LEU A 368 -35.93 3.68 0.55
CA LEU A 368 -35.33 3.43 -0.76
C LEU A 368 -36.31 2.83 -1.80
N GLY A 369 -37.42 2.24 -1.34
CA GLY A 369 -38.44 1.64 -2.22
C GLY A 369 -37.87 0.54 -3.12
N ASP A 370 -38.06 0.67 -4.43
CA ASP A 370 -37.56 -0.28 -5.44
C ASP A 370 -36.03 -0.40 -5.48
N ASN A 371 -35.31 0.53 -4.82
CA ASN A 371 -33.85 0.52 -4.72
C ASN A 371 -33.33 -0.16 -3.44
N ALA A 372 -34.20 -0.79 -2.66
CA ALA A 372 -33.81 -1.59 -1.51
C ALA A 372 -32.94 -2.78 -1.94
N LEU A 373 -31.89 -3.07 -1.17
CA LEU A 373 -31.11 -4.30 -1.32
C LEU A 373 -31.60 -5.41 -0.40
N ARG A 374 -32.27 -5.03 0.69
CA ARG A 374 -32.72 -5.95 1.76
C ARG A 374 -34.21 -5.71 2.05
N PRO A 375 -35.11 -6.11 1.13
CA PRO A 375 -36.55 -5.89 1.29
C PRO A 375 -37.11 -6.50 2.59
N GLU A 376 -36.48 -7.56 3.11
CA GLU A 376 -36.82 -8.17 4.40
C GLU A 376 -36.66 -7.20 5.58
N TYR A 377 -35.70 -6.27 5.53
CA TYR A 377 -35.57 -5.23 6.55
C TYR A 377 -36.62 -4.13 6.38
N ALA A 378 -36.97 -3.77 5.13
CA ALA A 378 -38.07 -2.84 4.88
C ALA A 378 -39.40 -3.38 5.44
N ASP A 379 -39.67 -4.67 5.27
CA ASP A 379 -40.85 -5.33 5.83
C ASP A 379 -40.83 -5.40 7.35
N LEU A 380 -39.65 -5.64 7.95
CA LEU A 380 -39.47 -5.56 9.40
C LEU A 380 -39.87 -4.17 9.92
N TRP A 381 -39.40 -3.11 9.27
CA TRP A 381 -39.74 -1.73 9.63
C TRP A 381 -41.24 -1.46 9.51
N ARG A 382 -41.87 -1.82 8.38
CA ARG A 382 -43.32 -1.61 8.15
C ARG A 382 -44.20 -2.34 9.15
N ARG A 383 -43.78 -3.54 9.62
CA ARG A 383 -44.52 -4.32 10.63
C ARG A 383 -44.25 -3.89 12.06
N SER A 384 -43.15 -3.20 12.30
CA SER A 384 -42.85 -2.61 13.61
C SER A 384 -43.84 -1.47 13.92
N ARG A 385 -44.09 -1.23 15.22
CA ARG A 385 -44.96 -0.14 15.69
C ARG A 385 -44.31 0.54 16.88
N VAL A 386 -44.59 1.81 17.10
CA VAL A 386 -44.16 2.54 18.30
C VAL A 386 -44.69 1.83 19.54
N ARG A 387 -43.81 1.54 20.50
CA ARG A 387 -44.12 0.77 21.72
C ARG A 387 -44.10 1.61 22.98
N ARG A 388 -43.28 2.65 23.01
CA ARG A 388 -43.07 3.53 24.16
C ARG A 388 -42.45 4.85 23.72
N ALA A 389 -42.58 5.87 24.56
CA ALA A 389 -41.76 7.07 24.42
C ALA A 389 -40.29 6.76 24.75
N VAL A 390 -39.37 7.45 24.06
CA VAL A 390 -37.93 7.36 24.26
C VAL A 390 -37.39 8.78 24.38
N SER A 391 -36.51 9.03 25.34
CA SER A 391 -35.86 10.34 25.51
C SER A 391 -34.49 10.36 24.84
N VAL A 392 -34.01 11.57 24.52
CA VAL A 392 -32.64 11.80 24.04
C VAL A 392 -31.61 11.27 25.03
N GLU A 393 -31.82 11.49 26.33
CA GLU A 393 -30.92 11.02 27.38
C GLU A 393 -30.81 9.49 27.39
N GLU A 394 -31.91 8.77 27.17
CA GLU A 394 -31.91 7.32 27.09
C GLU A 394 -31.03 6.81 25.94
N VAL A 395 -31.13 7.43 24.76
CA VAL A 395 -30.30 7.09 23.60
C VAL A 395 -28.82 7.36 23.87
N LEU A 396 -28.48 8.50 24.49
CA LEU A 396 -27.09 8.88 24.78
C LEU A 396 -26.43 8.03 25.88
N ARG A 397 -27.21 7.47 26.81
CA ARG A 397 -26.73 6.57 27.87
C ARG A 397 -26.74 5.09 27.47
N SER A 398 -27.35 4.74 26.34
CA SER A 398 -27.50 3.34 25.93
C SER A 398 -26.23 2.79 25.31
N THR A 399 -25.68 1.74 25.91
CA THR A 399 -24.58 0.96 25.31
C THR A 399 -25.01 0.28 24.00
N ALA A 400 -26.33 0.04 23.81
CA ALA A 400 -26.87 -0.49 22.56
C ALA A 400 -26.79 0.54 21.42
N THR A 401 -26.81 1.84 21.70
CA THR A 401 -26.53 2.89 20.71
C THR A 401 -25.12 2.75 20.16
N VAL A 402 -24.14 2.52 21.04
CA VAL A 402 -22.73 2.30 20.65
C VAL A 402 -22.60 1.05 19.78
N GLY A 403 -23.21 -0.06 20.22
CA GLY A 403 -23.24 -1.30 19.46
C GLY A 403 -23.92 -1.16 18.10
N MET A 404 -25.06 -0.46 18.04
CA MET A 404 -25.79 -0.19 16.80
C MET A 404 -24.91 0.56 15.79
N VAL A 405 -24.31 1.68 16.21
CA VAL A 405 -23.44 2.49 15.33
C VAL A 405 -22.21 1.69 14.88
N LYS A 406 -21.59 0.91 15.77
CA LYS A 406 -20.47 0.03 15.42
C LYS A 406 -20.86 -1.04 14.40
N GLU A 407 -22.07 -1.55 14.47
CA GLU A 407 -22.59 -2.57 13.57
C GLU A 407 -23.07 -1.99 12.23
N LEU A 408 -23.60 -0.76 12.22
CA LEU A 408 -23.80 0.02 11.00
C LEU A 408 -22.47 0.31 10.31
N PHE A 409 -21.41 0.63 11.08
CA PHE A 409 -20.07 0.82 10.54
C PHE A 409 -19.54 -0.46 9.87
N ASN A 410 -19.75 -1.62 10.49
CA ASN A 410 -19.38 -2.92 9.90
C ASN A 410 -20.21 -3.19 8.63
N ALA A 411 -21.52 -2.96 8.69
CA ALA A 411 -22.43 -3.14 7.55
C ALA A 411 -22.02 -2.27 6.36
N PHE A 412 -21.71 -0.99 6.63
CA PHE A 412 -21.29 -0.04 5.61
C PHE A 412 -20.07 -0.54 4.85
N PHE A 413 -19.01 -0.95 5.54
CA PHE A 413 -17.80 -1.41 4.85
C PHE A 413 -17.97 -2.81 4.27
N ARG A 414 -18.40 -3.80 5.05
CA ARG A 414 -18.42 -5.21 4.66
C ARG A 414 -19.57 -5.56 3.72
N ASP A 415 -20.79 -5.16 4.09
CA ASP A 415 -22.02 -5.62 3.45
C ASP A 415 -22.42 -4.71 2.28
N ASP A 416 -22.28 -3.40 2.44
CA ASP A 416 -22.70 -2.40 1.46
C ASP A 416 -21.54 -1.98 0.52
N LEU A 417 -20.63 -1.12 0.98
CA LEU A 417 -19.58 -0.52 0.16
C LEU A 417 -18.69 -1.57 -0.50
N TYR A 418 -18.14 -2.52 0.29
CA TYR A 418 -17.29 -3.58 -0.25
C TYR A 418 -18.03 -4.80 -0.79
N GLY A 419 -19.28 -5.00 -0.35
CA GLY A 419 -20.14 -6.10 -0.74
C GLY A 419 -21.10 -5.75 -1.89
N ALA A 420 -22.39 -5.60 -1.56
CA ALA A 420 -23.48 -5.55 -2.51
C ALA A 420 -23.46 -4.33 -3.46
N LEU A 421 -22.78 -3.24 -3.07
CA LEU A 421 -22.63 -2.03 -3.90
C LEU A 421 -21.27 -1.96 -4.61
N SER A 422 -20.49 -3.04 -4.61
CA SER A 422 -19.14 -3.06 -5.17
C SER A 422 -19.05 -2.71 -6.66
N SER A 423 -20.02 -3.14 -7.47
CA SER A 423 -20.09 -2.82 -8.89
C SER A 423 -20.57 -1.39 -9.17
N LYS A 424 -21.15 -0.70 -8.17
CA LYS A 424 -21.66 0.67 -8.31
C LYS A 424 -20.66 1.73 -7.87
N ARG A 425 -19.59 1.36 -7.16
CA ARG A 425 -18.57 2.30 -6.68
C ARG A 425 -17.53 2.55 -7.77
N ASN A 426 -17.66 3.67 -8.46
CA ASN A 426 -16.66 4.12 -9.44
C ASN A 426 -15.52 4.85 -8.75
N ILE A 427 -15.83 5.66 -7.73
CA ILE A 427 -14.87 6.52 -7.02
C ILE A 427 -15.09 6.42 -5.51
N ILE A 428 -14.01 6.14 -4.75
CA ILE A 428 -14.08 5.95 -3.29
C ILE A 428 -13.56 7.19 -2.54
N LEU A 429 -14.48 8.07 -2.16
CA LEU A 429 -14.20 9.22 -1.29
C LEU A 429 -14.65 9.01 0.17
N SER A 430 -15.06 7.80 0.54
CA SER A 430 -15.52 7.45 1.90
C SER A 430 -14.44 6.83 2.80
N SER A 431 -13.22 6.67 2.28
CA SER A 431 -12.12 6.03 3.01
C SER A 431 -11.70 6.83 4.24
N GLY A 432 -10.94 6.25 5.16
CA GLY A 432 -10.40 6.97 6.32
C GLY A 432 -8.90 7.26 6.25
N ALA A 433 -8.26 7.09 5.09
CA ALA A 433 -6.81 7.17 4.94
C ALA A 433 -6.45 8.01 3.71
N VAL A 434 -5.20 8.47 3.65
CA VAL A 434 -4.68 9.05 2.42
C VAL A 434 -4.51 7.98 1.33
N ASP A 435 -4.33 8.40 0.10
CA ASP A 435 -3.80 7.54 -0.95
C ASP A 435 -2.34 7.15 -0.63
N GLU A 436 -2.10 5.86 -0.38
CA GLU A 436 -0.78 5.36 0.06
C GLU A 436 0.24 5.25 -1.07
N ASP A 437 -0.21 5.16 -2.32
CA ASP A 437 0.67 5.18 -3.49
C ASP A 437 1.24 6.59 -3.71
N GLU A 438 0.42 7.62 -3.54
CA GLU A 438 0.81 9.00 -3.83
C GLU A 438 1.37 9.75 -2.61
N TYR A 439 0.83 9.50 -1.42
CA TYR A 439 1.13 10.26 -0.19
C TYR A 439 1.51 9.34 0.99
N GLY A 440 2.01 8.15 0.71
CA GLY A 440 2.41 7.12 1.67
C GLY A 440 3.64 7.47 2.51
N LEU A 441 4.24 6.44 3.12
CA LEU A 441 5.40 6.60 4.00
C LEU A 441 6.62 7.18 3.23
N PRO A 442 7.26 8.26 3.73
CA PRO A 442 8.46 8.83 3.12
C PRO A 442 9.59 7.83 2.90
N ALA A 443 10.40 8.04 1.87
CA ALA A 443 11.46 7.10 1.50
C ALA A 443 12.50 6.90 2.62
N ALA A 444 12.88 7.99 3.30
CA ALA A 444 13.77 7.96 4.45
C ALA A 444 13.26 7.03 5.57
N LEU A 445 11.93 7.04 5.79
CA LEU A 445 11.30 6.22 6.82
C LEU A 445 11.14 4.76 6.39
N LYS A 446 10.89 4.48 5.10
CA LYS A 446 10.91 3.11 4.56
C LYS A 446 12.26 2.43 4.79
N GLU A 447 13.35 3.18 4.66
CA GLU A 447 14.70 2.65 4.84
C GLU A 447 15.00 2.21 6.27
N THR A 448 14.40 2.87 7.27
CA THR A 448 14.54 2.46 8.67
C THR A 448 13.97 1.05 8.94
N LEU A 449 12.90 0.67 8.22
CA LEU A 449 12.31 -0.67 8.33
C LEU A 449 13.23 -1.70 7.66
N ARG A 450 13.80 -1.39 6.49
CA ARG A 450 14.78 -2.26 5.82
C ARG A 450 16.00 -2.49 6.70
N PHE A 451 16.56 -1.42 7.25
CA PHE A 451 17.69 -1.46 8.18
C PHE A 451 17.38 -2.31 9.42
N ALA A 452 16.22 -2.11 10.06
CA ALA A 452 15.84 -2.88 11.23
C ALA A 452 15.71 -4.38 10.93
N LEU A 453 15.12 -4.73 9.78
CA LEU A 453 14.99 -6.12 9.35
C LEU A 453 16.35 -6.75 9.02
N ALA A 454 17.23 -6.04 8.30
CA ALA A 454 18.59 -6.50 8.00
C ALA A 454 19.44 -6.74 9.26
N ARG A 455 19.15 -6.00 10.34
CA ARG A 455 19.79 -6.13 11.66
C ARG A 455 19.12 -7.13 12.60
N ASN A 456 18.12 -7.86 12.13
CA ASN A 456 17.31 -8.79 12.94
C ASN A 456 16.67 -8.14 14.18
N PHE A 457 16.28 -6.87 14.08
CA PHE A 457 15.66 -6.13 15.18
C PHE A 457 14.19 -6.52 15.43
N TYR A 458 13.85 -7.79 15.33
CA TYR A 458 12.50 -8.35 15.50
C TYR A 458 12.37 -9.26 16.74
N GLY A 459 13.40 -9.32 17.60
CA GLY A 459 13.35 -10.03 18.89
C GLY A 459 12.55 -9.29 19.98
N TYR A 460 12.49 -9.85 21.19
CA TYR A 460 11.84 -9.21 22.33
C TYR A 460 12.46 -7.84 22.66
N SER A 461 11.63 -6.94 23.16
CA SER A 461 12.00 -5.60 23.61
C SER A 461 11.22 -5.22 24.86
N ASP A 462 11.59 -4.08 25.45
CA ASP A 462 10.79 -3.45 26.49
C ASP A 462 9.33 -3.25 26.05
N SER A 463 8.39 -3.53 26.96
CA SER A 463 6.95 -3.51 26.66
C SER A 463 6.38 -2.11 26.43
N LEU A 464 7.07 -1.06 26.85
CA LEU A 464 6.77 0.33 26.49
C LEU A 464 7.52 0.78 25.23
N GLY A 465 8.39 -0.07 24.69
CA GLY A 465 9.24 0.21 23.54
C GLY A 465 10.66 0.65 23.89
N ARG A 466 11.56 0.49 22.91
CA ARG A 466 12.99 0.79 23.10
C ARG A 466 13.21 2.23 23.55
N GLN A 467 14.10 2.38 24.52
CA GLN A 467 14.40 3.67 25.15
C GLN A 467 14.75 4.78 24.14
N PRO A 468 15.64 4.60 23.14
CA PRO A 468 15.93 5.66 22.17
C PRO A 468 14.72 6.18 21.39
N ALA A 469 13.76 5.31 21.07
CA ALA A 469 12.53 5.72 20.40
C ALA A 469 11.60 6.50 21.34
N ARG A 470 11.52 6.10 22.61
CA ARG A 470 10.75 6.84 23.63
C ARG A 470 11.36 8.21 23.93
N GLU A 471 12.69 8.30 24.02
CA GLU A 471 13.42 9.56 24.18
C GLU A 471 13.18 10.51 23.00
N ALA A 472 13.24 9.99 21.78
CA ALA A 472 12.99 10.77 20.57
C ALA A 472 11.56 11.33 20.54
N VAL A 473 10.55 10.51 20.85
CA VAL A 473 9.15 10.95 20.95
C VAL A 473 8.98 11.99 22.06
N ALA A 474 9.54 11.77 23.24
CA ALA A 474 9.44 12.71 24.36
C ALA A 474 10.04 14.08 24.00
N ALA A 475 11.20 14.10 23.32
CA ALA A 475 11.85 15.32 22.87
C ALA A 475 11.01 16.05 21.79
N MET A 476 10.48 15.32 20.80
CA MET A 476 9.60 15.89 19.77
C MET A 476 8.35 16.54 20.37
N GLU A 477 7.68 15.84 21.29
CA GLU A 477 6.44 16.29 21.92
C GLU A 477 6.69 17.47 22.88
N SER A 478 7.85 17.50 23.54
CA SER A 478 8.23 18.62 24.41
C SER A 478 8.41 19.92 23.63
N VAL A 479 9.11 19.87 22.49
CA VAL A 479 9.29 21.05 21.62
C VAL A 479 7.96 21.47 21.00
N SER A 480 7.10 20.52 20.62
CA SER A 480 5.76 20.81 20.07
C SER A 480 4.88 21.59 21.03
N MET A 481 5.05 21.39 22.35
CA MET A 481 4.32 22.10 23.39
C MET A 481 4.94 23.45 23.80
N GLN A 482 6.11 23.82 23.25
CA GLN A 482 6.94 24.98 23.60
C GLN A 482 7.45 25.02 25.06
N GLN A 483 6.57 24.86 26.05
CA GLN A 483 6.88 24.74 27.48
C GLN A 483 6.68 23.30 27.99
N GLY A 484 6.74 22.32 27.09
CA GLY A 484 6.54 20.92 27.46
C GLY A 484 7.79 20.30 28.09
N HIS A 485 7.58 19.47 29.12
CA HIS A 485 8.64 18.69 29.75
C HIS A 485 8.26 17.20 29.81
N TYR A 486 8.41 16.51 28.67
CA TYR A 486 8.29 15.04 28.64
C TYR A 486 9.66 14.39 28.65
N GLU A 487 9.73 13.25 29.34
CA GLU A 487 10.89 12.37 29.35
C GLU A 487 10.50 11.01 28.77
N ALA A 488 11.48 10.12 28.55
CA ALA A 488 11.17 8.76 28.09
C ALA A 488 10.19 8.03 29.02
N ALA A 489 10.24 8.33 30.33
CA ALA A 489 9.32 7.80 31.33
C ALA A 489 7.87 8.28 31.17
N SER A 490 7.64 9.37 30.43
CA SER A 490 6.31 9.87 30.08
C SER A 490 5.70 9.18 28.86
N VAL A 491 6.45 8.32 28.15
CA VAL A 491 6.05 7.77 26.83
C VAL A 491 5.88 6.26 26.90
N ALA A 492 4.82 5.77 26.27
CA ALA A 492 4.62 4.36 25.97
C ALA A 492 4.30 4.17 24.48
N LEU A 493 5.13 3.39 23.77
CA LEU A 493 4.85 2.98 22.39
C LEU A 493 3.82 1.84 22.40
N THR A 494 2.86 1.90 21.47
CA THR A 494 1.68 1.01 21.43
C THR A 494 1.31 0.63 20.00
N MET A 495 0.40 -0.33 19.84
CA MET A 495 0.00 -0.87 18.52
C MET A 495 -1.03 0.01 17.78
N GLY A 496 -0.72 1.30 17.65
CA GLY A 496 -1.62 2.33 17.10
C GLY A 496 -2.76 2.72 18.05
N ALA A 497 -3.40 3.87 17.78
CA ALA A 497 -4.31 4.53 18.72
C ALA A 497 -5.53 3.69 19.16
N THR A 498 -6.07 2.84 18.28
CA THR A 498 -7.18 1.94 18.65
C THR A 498 -6.78 0.97 19.75
N HIS A 499 -5.60 0.35 19.64
CA HIS A 499 -5.08 -0.51 20.69
C HIS A 499 -4.73 0.29 21.94
N THR A 500 -4.13 1.47 21.78
CA THR A 500 -3.82 2.37 22.90
C THR A 500 -5.04 2.65 23.75
N ILE A 501 -6.14 3.11 23.14
CA ILE A 501 -7.37 3.47 23.86
C ILE A 501 -8.04 2.23 24.46
N SER A 502 -8.08 1.11 23.73
CA SER A 502 -8.64 -0.15 24.25
C SER A 502 -7.87 -0.67 25.47
N SER A 503 -6.53 -0.63 25.41
CA SER A 503 -5.67 -1.10 26.49
C SER A 503 -5.66 -0.15 27.69
N LEU A 504 -5.78 1.17 27.47
CA LEU A 504 -6.01 2.13 28.53
C LEU A 504 -7.36 1.89 29.21
N ALA A 505 -8.43 1.59 28.45
CA ALA A 505 -9.71 1.22 29.05
C ALA A 505 -9.57 -0.04 29.93
N ASP A 506 -8.90 -1.10 29.46
CA ASP A 506 -8.61 -2.28 30.30
C ASP A 506 -7.86 -1.88 31.59
N PHE A 507 -6.77 -1.13 31.45
CA PHE A 507 -5.93 -0.69 32.55
C PHE A 507 -6.70 0.15 33.58
N ILE A 508 -7.55 1.07 33.13
CA ILE A 508 -8.30 1.99 33.97
C ILE A 508 -9.40 1.24 34.73
N PHE A 509 -10.14 0.36 34.07
CA PHE A 509 -11.30 -0.31 34.66
C PHE A 509 -10.99 -1.59 35.44
N ARG A 510 -9.76 -2.13 35.33
CA ARG A 510 -9.39 -3.40 35.98
C ARG A 510 -9.62 -3.41 37.49
N ASP A 511 -9.15 -2.37 38.17
CA ASP A 511 -8.99 -2.38 39.63
C ASP A 511 -10.00 -1.49 40.37
N ASN A 512 -10.95 -0.87 39.67
CA ASN A 512 -11.83 0.13 40.27
C ASN A 512 -13.27 0.09 39.73
N PRO A 513 -14.28 -0.23 40.57
CA PRO A 513 -15.68 -0.07 40.21
C PRO A 513 -16.06 1.41 40.32
N TYR A 514 -15.89 2.17 39.25
CA TYR A 514 -16.37 3.55 39.19
C TYR A 514 -17.90 3.59 39.20
N ALA A 515 -18.47 4.56 39.90
CA ALA A 515 -19.93 4.69 40.04
C ALA A 515 -20.59 5.32 38.80
N ASP A 516 -19.90 6.24 38.13
CA ASP A 516 -20.43 6.97 36.97
C ASP A 516 -19.89 6.42 35.65
N ALA A 517 -20.65 6.61 34.57
CA ALA A 517 -20.26 6.18 33.23
C ALA A 517 -18.99 6.90 32.72
N ALA A 518 -18.20 6.19 31.91
CA ALA A 518 -17.15 6.81 31.11
C ALA A 518 -17.79 7.75 30.08
N ILE A 519 -17.16 8.90 29.82
CA ILE A 519 -17.70 9.89 28.88
C ILE A 519 -16.98 9.77 27.55
N CYS A 520 -17.73 9.67 26.46
CA CYS A 520 -17.20 9.75 25.10
C CYS A 520 -17.80 10.97 24.40
N ALA A 521 -16.97 11.96 24.09
CA ALA A 521 -17.39 13.09 23.27
C ALA A 521 -17.73 12.59 21.86
N ILE A 522 -18.84 13.08 21.27
CA ILE A 522 -19.26 12.77 19.90
C ILE A 522 -19.38 14.05 19.06
N PRO A 523 -18.98 14.03 17.77
CA PRO A 523 -18.71 12.85 16.94
C PRO A 523 -17.38 12.15 17.27
N ASN A 524 -17.32 10.84 17.05
CA ASN A 524 -16.14 10.03 17.37
C ASN A 524 -16.01 8.81 16.45
N TYR A 525 -14.87 8.11 16.51
CA TYR A 525 -14.64 6.88 15.77
C TYR A 525 -15.28 5.67 16.49
N PRO A 526 -16.28 4.97 15.90
CA PRO A 526 -17.04 3.93 16.60
C PRO A 526 -16.22 2.81 17.24
N PRO A 527 -15.12 2.30 16.64
CA PRO A 527 -14.28 1.31 17.29
C PRO A 527 -13.69 1.75 18.63
N LEU A 528 -13.37 3.03 18.82
CA LEU A 528 -12.84 3.53 20.10
C LEU A 528 -13.92 3.53 21.18
N VAL A 529 -15.08 4.11 20.88
CA VAL A 529 -16.22 4.17 21.79
C VAL A 529 -16.71 2.76 22.14
N GLN A 530 -16.79 1.86 21.15
CA GLN A 530 -17.16 0.45 21.36
C GLN A 530 -16.17 -0.25 22.29
N SER A 531 -14.86 0.00 22.11
CA SER A 531 -13.85 -0.65 22.96
C SER A 531 -14.01 -0.28 24.43
N ILE A 532 -14.39 0.97 24.73
CA ILE A 532 -14.68 1.43 26.09
C ILE A 532 -16.00 0.81 26.57
N ALA A 533 -17.05 0.83 25.75
CA ALA A 533 -18.38 0.33 26.10
C ALA A 533 -18.42 -1.18 26.40
N TRP A 534 -17.46 -1.96 25.90
CA TRP A 534 -17.30 -3.38 26.29
C TRP A 534 -16.86 -3.59 27.73
N ARG A 535 -16.26 -2.57 28.36
CA ARG A 535 -15.63 -2.67 29.69
C ARG A 535 -16.38 -1.90 30.75
N HIS A 536 -17.01 -0.79 30.37
CA HIS A 536 -17.66 0.12 31.30
C HIS A 536 -18.88 0.79 30.64
N PRO A 537 -19.97 1.10 31.37
CA PRO A 537 -21.03 1.98 30.88
C PRO A 537 -20.47 3.29 30.30
N VAL A 538 -21.05 3.73 29.17
CA VAL A 538 -20.63 4.95 28.46
C VAL A 538 -21.80 5.95 28.40
N LEU A 539 -21.49 7.22 28.64
CA LEU A 539 -22.33 8.36 28.30
C LEU A 539 -21.76 9.04 27.05
N LEU A 540 -22.56 9.09 25.98
CA LEU A 540 -22.23 9.86 24.78
C LEU A 540 -22.55 11.34 25.02
N VAL A 541 -21.59 12.23 24.80
CA VAL A 541 -21.77 13.67 24.99
C VAL A 541 -21.56 14.42 23.68
N PRO A 542 -22.62 14.99 23.08
CA PRO A 542 -22.51 15.86 21.92
C PRO A 542 -21.58 17.05 22.14
N THR A 543 -20.57 17.20 21.28
CA THR A 543 -19.68 18.37 21.20
C THR A 543 -19.86 19.01 19.83
N PRO A 544 -20.84 19.92 19.67
CA PRO A 544 -21.13 20.54 18.38
C PRO A 544 -19.95 21.40 17.90
N SER A 545 -19.80 21.50 16.59
CA SER A 545 -18.84 22.42 15.98
C SER A 545 -19.49 23.47 15.09
N HIS A 546 -18.96 24.69 15.15
CA HIS A 546 -19.39 25.83 14.34
C HIS A 546 -18.17 26.68 13.94
N GLY A 547 -18.08 27.09 12.68
CA GLY A 547 -16.94 27.90 12.20
C GLY A 547 -15.59 27.18 12.30
N GLY A 548 -15.61 25.84 12.36
CA GLY A 548 -14.43 25.01 12.55
C GLY A 548 -13.96 24.83 14.00
N THR A 549 -14.69 25.35 14.98
CA THR A 549 -14.38 25.19 16.42
C THR A 549 -15.38 24.27 17.10
N THR A 550 -14.89 23.31 17.88
CA THR A 550 -15.67 22.34 18.66
C THR A 550 -15.86 22.86 20.09
N SER A 551 -17.11 22.91 20.57
CA SER A 551 -17.39 23.36 21.94
C SER A 551 -17.37 22.21 22.96
N LEU A 552 -16.77 22.47 24.12
CA LEU A 552 -16.70 21.56 25.26
C LEU A 552 -17.75 21.85 26.35
N GLN A 553 -18.64 22.82 26.16
CA GLN A 553 -19.61 23.21 27.21
C GLN A 553 -20.48 22.06 27.71
N ALA A 554 -20.94 21.18 26.82
CA ALA A 554 -21.71 20.00 27.21
C ALA A 554 -20.84 18.99 27.99
N LEU A 555 -19.59 18.83 27.58
CA LEU A 555 -18.62 17.96 28.24
C LEU A 555 -18.33 18.43 29.67
N SER A 556 -18.07 19.72 29.85
CA SER A 556 -17.84 20.34 31.16
C SER A 556 -19.02 20.17 32.13
N ARG A 557 -20.26 20.12 31.62
CA ARG A 557 -21.47 19.88 32.44
C ARG A 557 -21.68 18.41 32.78
N ALA A 558 -21.19 17.50 31.95
CA ALA A 558 -21.39 16.06 32.12
C ALA A 558 -20.36 15.42 33.05
N VAL A 559 -19.12 15.95 33.09
CA VAL A 559 -18.04 15.40 33.92
C VAL A 559 -18.31 15.66 35.40
N THR A 560 -18.13 14.61 36.20
CA THR A 560 -18.21 14.60 37.67
C THR A 560 -16.89 14.10 38.26
N PRO A 561 -16.61 14.32 39.56
CA PRO A 561 -15.45 13.72 40.22
C PRO A 561 -15.42 12.18 40.21
N ASN A 562 -16.57 11.54 40.02
CA ASN A 562 -16.73 10.08 39.92
C ASN A 562 -16.59 9.56 38.48
N THR A 563 -16.48 10.46 37.49
CA THR A 563 -16.26 10.07 36.10
C THR A 563 -14.89 9.40 35.97
N PRO A 564 -14.80 8.13 35.52
CA PRO A 564 -13.53 7.42 35.41
C PRO A 564 -12.61 8.00 34.36
N MET A 565 -13.19 8.23 33.18
CA MET A 565 -12.45 8.66 32.02
C MET A 565 -13.31 9.47 31.07
N VAL A 566 -12.65 10.35 30.32
CA VAL A 566 -13.21 11.12 29.21
C VAL A 566 -12.40 10.80 27.95
N LEU A 567 -13.05 10.39 26.87
CA LEU A 567 -12.45 10.29 25.54
C LEU A 567 -12.86 11.51 24.71
N LEU A 568 -11.87 12.30 24.29
CA LEU A 568 -12.06 13.50 23.48
C LEU A 568 -11.13 13.47 22.26
N GLN A 569 -11.69 13.59 21.05
CA GLN A 569 -10.91 13.89 19.86
C GLN A 569 -10.73 15.40 19.75
N THR A 570 -9.51 15.91 19.88
CA THR A 570 -9.26 17.35 19.89
C THR A 570 -9.19 17.94 18.47
N GLY A 571 -8.90 17.10 17.47
CA GLY A 571 -9.22 17.32 16.06
C GLY A 571 -10.25 16.30 15.59
N THR A 572 -11.46 16.75 15.26
CA THR A 572 -12.62 15.86 15.13
C THR A 572 -12.67 15.16 13.76
N ASN A 573 -12.85 13.83 13.76
CA ASN A 573 -13.30 13.07 12.60
C ASN A 573 -14.80 12.82 12.80
N PRO A 574 -15.69 13.41 11.99
CA PRO A 574 -15.50 13.61 10.54
C PRO A 574 -15.23 15.04 10.06
N CYS A 575 -15.38 16.06 10.91
CA CYS A 575 -15.51 17.45 10.45
C CYS A 575 -14.20 18.19 10.20
N GLY A 576 -13.09 17.73 10.77
CA GLY A 576 -11.83 18.46 10.78
C GLY A 576 -11.88 19.72 11.65
N SER A 577 -12.87 19.85 12.54
CA SER A 577 -12.96 20.96 13.50
C SER A 577 -11.97 20.74 14.64
N LEU A 578 -11.52 21.83 15.27
CA LEU A 578 -10.57 21.79 16.39
C LEU A 578 -11.24 22.25 17.68
N VAL A 579 -10.79 21.73 18.80
CA VAL A 579 -11.08 22.30 20.12
C VAL A 579 -10.17 23.51 20.36
N ASP A 580 -10.73 24.63 20.82
CA ASP A 580 -9.94 25.79 21.23
C ASP A 580 -9.05 25.46 22.44
N GLU A 581 -7.79 25.89 22.43
CA GLU A 581 -6.82 25.52 23.48
C GLU A 581 -7.15 26.16 24.83
N LEU A 582 -7.73 27.37 24.85
CA LEU A 582 -8.15 28.00 26.11
C LEU A 582 -9.40 27.31 26.67
N GLU A 583 -10.34 26.89 25.80
CA GLU A 583 -11.49 26.09 26.23
C GLU A 583 -11.06 24.71 26.75
N LEU A 584 -10.11 24.05 26.09
CA LEU A 584 -9.53 22.78 26.53
C LEU A 584 -8.82 22.93 27.88
N GLU A 585 -8.04 23.99 28.05
CA GLU A 585 -7.35 24.29 29.32
C GLU A 585 -8.35 24.44 30.47
N ARG A 586 -9.40 25.25 30.28
CA ARG A 586 -10.44 25.44 31.30
C ARG A 586 -11.14 24.13 31.63
N PHE A 587 -11.47 23.34 30.62
CA PHE A 587 -12.06 22.01 30.81
C PHE A 587 -11.15 21.13 31.66
N ILE A 588 -9.89 20.93 31.24
CA ILE A 588 -8.92 20.12 31.97
C ILE A 588 -8.79 20.60 33.42
N GLN A 589 -8.57 21.91 33.64
CA GLN A 589 -8.39 22.48 34.99
C GLN A 589 -9.62 22.27 35.90
N SER A 590 -10.83 22.29 35.34
CA SER A 590 -12.07 22.04 36.08
C SER A 590 -12.30 20.58 36.48
N THR A 591 -11.61 19.61 35.83
CA THR A 591 -11.80 18.19 36.13
C THR A 591 -11.02 17.75 37.36
N SER A 592 -11.56 16.76 38.09
CA SER A 592 -10.83 16.10 39.18
C SER A 592 -9.58 15.37 38.65
N LEU A 593 -8.51 15.33 39.45
CA LEU A 593 -7.32 14.52 39.13
C LEU A 593 -7.62 13.01 39.08
N SER A 594 -8.73 12.55 39.67
CA SER A 594 -9.20 11.16 39.57
C SER A 594 -9.82 10.81 38.22
N THR A 595 -10.24 11.81 37.44
CA THR A 595 -10.85 11.63 36.11
C THR A 595 -9.78 11.65 35.04
N LEU A 596 -9.54 10.53 34.37
CA LEU A 596 -8.53 10.45 33.32
C LEU A 596 -9.06 11.00 31.98
N ILE A 597 -8.41 12.01 31.43
CA ILE A 597 -8.78 12.61 30.15
C ILE A 597 -7.88 12.05 29.06
N ILE A 598 -8.45 11.26 28.16
CA ILE A 598 -7.77 10.77 26.96
C ILE A 598 -8.04 11.74 25.81
N LEU A 599 -6.98 12.40 25.36
CA LEU A 599 -6.97 13.24 24.16
C LEU A 599 -6.50 12.40 22.97
N ASP A 600 -7.39 12.10 22.03
CA ASP A 600 -7.03 11.50 20.74
C ASP A 600 -6.64 12.61 19.75
N GLU A 601 -5.33 12.71 19.52
CA GLU A 601 -4.71 13.75 18.70
C GLU A 601 -4.39 13.23 17.28
N CYS A 602 -4.85 12.03 16.90
CA CYS A 602 -4.47 11.39 15.63
C CYS A 602 -4.82 12.20 14.37
N HIS A 603 -5.80 13.10 14.45
CA HIS A 603 -6.25 13.94 13.32
C HIS A 603 -5.65 15.36 13.33
N GLU A 604 -4.87 15.73 14.36
CA GLU A 604 -4.28 17.07 14.54
C GLU A 604 -2.95 17.29 13.82
N TRP A 605 -2.86 16.99 12.52
CA TRP A 605 -1.57 17.04 11.80
C TRP A 605 -1.58 17.80 10.47
N LEU A 606 -2.76 18.08 9.91
CA LEU A 606 -2.89 18.76 8.62
C LEU A 606 -3.69 20.05 8.76
N GLY A 607 -3.04 21.15 9.11
CA GLY A 607 -3.69 22.43 9.38
C GLY A 607 -2.69 23.52 9.73
N ALA A 608 -3.17 24.68 10.19
CA ALA A 608 -2.30 25.74 10.67
C ALA A 608 -1.46 25.27 11.88
N PRO A 609 -0.21 25.74 12.03
CA PRO A 609 0.58 25.50 13.23
C PRO A 609 -0.19 25.90 14.50
N ARG A 610 -0.04 25.13 15.57
CA ARG A 610 -0.77 25.34 16.83
C ARG A 610 0.17 25.49 18.01
N HIS A 611 -0.31 26.22 19.01
CA HIS A 611 0.31 26.33 20.33
C HIS A 611 -0.50 25.49 21.32
N PHE A 612 0.07 24.43 21.86
CA PHE A 612 -0.63 23.57 22.81
C PHE A 612 -0.56 24.12 24.24
N SER A 613 -1.69 24.09 24.97
CA SER A 613 -1.71 24.51 26.36
C SER A 613 -0.87 23.58 27.25
N PRO A 614 -0.09 24.11 28.23
CA PRO A 614 0.59 23.30 29.25
C PRO A 614 -0.36 22.40 30.05
N ALA A 615 -1.66 22.72 30.09
CA ALA A 615 -2.66 21.88 30.75
C ALA A 615 -2.73 20.45 30.18
N ARG A 616 -2.29 20.23 28.93
CA ARG A 616 -2.19 18.89 28.32
C ARG A 616 -1.16 17.98 29.02
N GLN A 617 -0.29 18.51 29.89
CA GLN A 617 0.65 17.76 30.74
C GLN A 617 0.16 17.52 32.16
N ARG A 618 -1.08 17.91 32.49
CA ARG A 618 -1.63 17.67 33.83
C ARG A 618 -1.66 16.16 34.12
N ALA A 619 -1.43 15.78 35.37
CA ALA A 619 -1.25 14.38 35.78
C ALA A 619 -2.40 13.42 35.41
N ASN A 620 -3.60 13.95 35.16
CA ASN A 620 -4.77 13.17 34.75
C ASN A 620 -5.03 13.17 33.23
N VAL A 621 -4.13 13.73 32.42
CA VAL A 621 -4.26 13.80 30.95
C VAL A 621 -3.37 12.75 30.30
N ILE A 622 -3.93 12.05 29.31
CA ILE A 622 -3.24 11.08 28.47
C ILE A 622 -3.41 11.51 27.02
N ARG A 623 -2.32 11.85 26.35
CA ARG A 623 -2.34 12.25 24.93
C ARG A 623 -2.02 11.05 24.06
N VAL A 624 -2.82 10.78 23.04
CA VAL A 624 -2.68 9.61 22.16
C VAL A 624 -2.43 10.06 20.73
N SER A 625 -1.40 9.50 20.09
CA SER A 625 -1.08 9.74 18.69
C SER A 625 -0.71 8.45 17.97
N SER A 626 -0.77 8.46 16.64
CA SER A 626 -0.39 7.29 15.83
C SER A 626 0.09 7.64 14.43
N LEU A 627 0.81 6.70 13.82
CA LEU A 627 1.27 6.82 12.44
C LEU A 627 0.15 6.64 11.38
N SER A 628 -1.05 6.27 11.81
CA SER A 628 -2.14 5.88 10.93
C SER A 628 -2.63 7.00 10.01
N LYS A 629 -2.57 8.25 10.47
CA LYS A 629 -3.08 9.42 9.72
C LYS A 629 -1.93 10.31 9.26
N ASN A 630 -1.15 10.83 10.20
CA ASN A 630 -0.08 11.78 9.90
C ASN A 630 0.99 11.24 8.95
N TRP A 631 1.31 9.94 9.03
CA TRP A 631 2.30 9.30 8.13
C TRP A 631 1.72 8.18 7.26
N SER A 632 0.40 8.16 7.07
CA SER A 632 -0.24 7.33 6.04
C SER A 632 -0.04 5.81 6.15
N VAL A 633 0.25 5.28 7.33
CA VAL A 633 0.58 3.86 7.50
C VAL A 633 -0.30 3.15 8.53
N PRO A 634 -1.63 3.15 8.36
CA PRO A 634 -2.56 2.48 9.29
C PRO A 634 -2.32 0.97 9.41
N GLY A 635 -1.67 0.35 8.42
CA GLY A 635 -1.31 -1.06 8.41
C GLY A 635 -0.15 -1.44 9.33
N LEU A 636 0.77 -0.52 9.63
CA LEU A 636 1.91 -0.80 10.52
C LEU A 636 1.53 -0.91 11.99
N LYS A 637 0.36 -0.38 12.38
CA LYS A 637 -0.14 -0.39 13.76
C LYS A 637 0.88 0.15 14.76
N VAL A 638 1.36 1.36 14.53
CA VAL A 638 2.31 2.04 15.43
C VAL A 638 1.71 3.34 15.96
N GLY A 639 1.83 3.55 17.26
CA GLY A 639 1.46 4.79 17.93
C GLY A 639 2.07 4.88 19.32
N TRP A 640 1.69 5.90 20.07
CA TRP A 640 2.15 6.12 21.44
C TRP A 640 1.11 6.86 22.24
N PHE A 641 1.26 6.82 23.56
CA PHE A 641 0.67 7.82 24.42
C PHE A 641 1.72 8.52 25.29
N LEU A 642 1.41 9.76 25.66
CA LEU A 642 2.12 10.52 26.67
C LEU A 642 1.24 10.68 27.90
N ALA A 643 1.80 10.49 29.08
CA ALA A 643 1.12 10.68 30.35
C ALA A 643 2.12 10.97 31.47
N ASP A 644 1.60 11.21 32.68
CA ASP A 644 2.41 11.30 33.89
C ASP A 644 3.30 10.04 34.05
N PRO A 645 4.59 10.18 34.38
CA PRO A 645 5.50 9.04 34.53
C PRO A 645 5.03 7.98 35.52
N ALA A 646 4.31 8.36 36.59
CA ALA A 646 3.77 7.38 37.54
C ALA A 646 2.62 6.57 36.93
N LEU A 647 1.83 7.15 36.02
CA LEU A 647 0.81 6.41 35.26
C LEU A 647 1.47 5.44 34.27
N VAL A 648 2.46 5.91 33.51
CA VAL A 648 3.19 5.08 32.53
C VAL A 648 3.90 3.91 33.23
N SER A 649 4.53 4.16 34.39
CA SER A 649 5.16 3.12 35.19
C SER A 649 4.17 2.05 35.66
N ARG A 650 2.97 2.43 36.12
CA ARG A 650 1.92 1.44 36.45
C ARG A 650 1.38 0.71 35.23
N TYR A 651 1.30 1.39 34.09
CA TYR A 651 0.87 0.80 32.83
C TYR A 651 1.88 -0.24 32.30
N TYR A 652 3.17 -0.13 32.64
CA TYR A 652 4.20 -1.11 32.27
C TYR A 652 3.80 -2.55 32.60
N GLU A 653 3.37 -2.81 33.85
CA GLU A 653 2.95 -4.14 34.31
C GLU A 653 1.74 -4.66 33.54
N PHE A 654 0.82 -3.77 33.19
CA PHE A 654 -0.31 -4.11 32.33
C PHE A 654 0.16 -4.47 30.91
N ALA A 655 1.06 -3.68 30.32
CA ALA A 655 1.56 -3.89 28.98
C ALA A 655 2.36 -5.20 28.87
N SER A 656 3.26 -5.45 29.82
CA SER A 656 4.12 -6.65 29.86
C SER A 656 3.30 -7.94 29.95
N THR A 657 2.16 -7.89 30.64
CA THR A 657 1.27 -9.05 30.84
C THR A 657 0.25 -9.21 29.71
N SER A 658 -0.27 -8.11 29.17
CA SER A 658 -1.42 -8.15 28.25
C SER A 658 -1.03 -8.32 26.78
N TYR A 659 0.08 -7.71 26.33
CA TYR A 659 0.45 -7.73 24.91
C TYR A 659 1.96 -7.65 24.63
N GLY A 660 2.82 -7.40 25.63
CA GLY A 660 4.28 -7.49 25.52
C GLY A 660 4.99 -6.33 24.80
N GLY A 661 4.28 -5.48 24.06
CA GLY A 661 4.81 -4.31 23.36
C GLY A 661 4.55 -4.33 21.83
N PRO A 662 4.78 -3.21 21.12
CA PRO A 662 4.74 -3.17 19.64
C PRO A 662 5.83 -4.05 18.99
N GLN A 663 5.70 -4.30 17.68
CA GLN A 663 6.70 -5.04 16.92
C GLN A 663 8.05 -4.31 16.94
N SER A 664 9.10 -4.97 17.43
CA SER A 664 10.34 -4.27 17.80
C SER A 664 11.15 -3.67 16.64
N PHE A 665 10.87 -4.09 15.41
CA PHE A 665 11.52 -3.54 14.20
C PHE A 665 10.98 -2.16 13.83
N VAL A 666 9.85 -1.72 14.38
CA VAL A 666 9.28 -0.38 14.11
C VAL A 666 9.90 0.72 14.98
N TYR A 667 10.71 0.40 15.98
CA TYR A 667 11.26 1.43 16.86
C TYR A 667 12.31 2.30 16.19
N THR A 668 13.09 1.76 15.25
CA THR A 668 14.03 2.58 14.47
C THR A 668 13.27 3.57 13.57
N LEU A 669 12.13 3.17 13.03
CA LEU A 669 11.21 4.05 12.31
C LEU A 669 10.73 5.19 13.22
N VAL A 670 10.22 4.88 14.41
CA VAL A 670 9.72 5.87 15.37
C VAL A 670 10.83 6.83 15.83
N GLU A 671 12.03 6.29 16.14
CA GLU A 671 13.17 7.09 16.57
C GLU A 671 13.58 8.13 15.50
N VAL A 672 13.80 7.67 14.26
CA VAL A 672 14.22 8.55 13.16
C VAL A 672 13.14 9.58 12.85
N LEU A 673 11.87 9.15 12.76
CA LEU A 673 10.72 10.02 12.54
C LEU A 673 10.65 11.12 13.60
N ALA A 674 10.70 10.76 14.88
CA ALA A 674 10.54 11.74 15.95
C ALA A 674 11.70 12.72 16.01
N ARG A 675 12.93 12.28 15.72
CA ARG A 675 14.08 13.19 15.62
C ARG A 675 13.95 14.15 14.43
N PHE A 676 13.59 13.64 13.26
CA PHE A 676 13.41 14.47 12.05
C PHE A 676 12.32 15.51 12.24
N GLU A 677 11.18 15.12 12.77
CA GLU A 677 10.06 16.04 13.04
C GLU A 677 10.43 17.07 14.10
N ARG A 678 11.10 16.66 15.19
CA ARG A 678 11.61 17.63 16.18
C ARG A 678 12.53 18.66 15.55
N TRP A 679 13.46 18.25 14.69
CA TRP A 679 14.37 19.19 14.02
C TRP A 679 13.62 20.16 13.08
N ILE A 680 12.55 19.72 12.44
CA ILE A 680 11.67 20.60 11.66
C ILE A 680 11.01 21.64 12.57
N ILE A 681 10.48 21.21 13.72
CA ILE A 681 9.81 22.11 14.68
C ILE A 681 10.80 23.12 15.28
N GLU A 682 12.05 22.70 15.54
CA GLU A 682 13.14 23.58 15.95
C GLU A 682 13.64 24.54 14.85
N GLY A 683 13.11 24.42 13.62
CA GLY A 683 13.46 25.30 12.50
C GLY A 683 14.80 24.95 11.82
N ARG A 684 15.31 23.73 12.00
CA ARG A 684 16.60 23.33 11.42
C ARG A 684 16.50 23.08 9.92
N THR A 685 17.39 23.73 9.17
CA THR A 685 17.53 23.56 7.72
C THR A 685 18.68 22.62 7.34
N SER A 686 19.61 22.38 8.27
CA SER A 686 20.71 21.43 8.13
C SER A 686 20.98 20.76 9.48
N ILE A 687 21.74 19.66 9.46
CA ILE A 687 22.14 18.93 10.65
C ILE A 687 23.67 18.84 10.74
N ASP A 688 24.18 18.73 11.96
CA ASP A 688 25.60 18.66 12.23
C ASP A 688 25.97 17.44 13.11
N GLN A 689 27.19 17.45 13.63
CA GLN A 689 27.71 16.38 14.51
C GLN A 689 26.91 16.24 15.81
N GLN A 690 26.25 17.28 16.31
CA GLN A 690 25.38 17.18 17.48
C GLN A 690 24.17 16.29 17.17
N GLN A 691 23.49 16.52 16.05
CA GLN A 691 22.36 15.71 15.61
C GLN A 691 22.77 14.27 15.29
N LEU A 692 23.94 14.07 14.68
CA LEU A 692 24.45 12.72 14.42
C LEU A 692 24.65 11.92 15.72
N ARG A 693 25.22 12.55 16.76
CA ARG A 693 25.49 11.93 18.08
C ARG A 693 24.24 11.52 18.85
N GLU A 694 23.08 11.98 18.41
CA GLU A 694 21.83 11.56 19.03
C GLU A 694 21.44 10.12 18.70
N PHE A 695 21.94 9.57 17.59
CA PHE A 695 21.71 8.19 17.21
C PHE A 695 22.75 7.26 17.82
N SER A 696 22.37 5.98 17.99
CA SER A 696 23.33 4.95 18.37
C SER A 696 24.46 4.86 17.34
N ALA A 697 25.72 4.86 17.79
CA ALA A 697 26.88 4.59 16.94
C ALA A 697 26.75 3.25 16.17
N SER A 698 25.98 2.31 16.72
CA SER A 698 25.69 1.04 16.06
C SER A 698 24.89 1.17 14.76
N TYR A 699 24.29 2.33 14.46
CA TYR A 699 23.60 2.55 13.19
C TYR A 699 24.56 2.85 12.03
N GLY A 700 25.83 3.15 12.30
CA GLY A 700 26.84 3.40 11.27
C GLY A 700 26.66 4.69 10.46
N LEU A 701 25.74 5.57 10.89
CA LEU A 701 25.35 6.78 10.19
C LEU A 701 26.54 7.68 9.87
N GLN A 702 26.56 8.20 8.64
CA GLN A 702 27.52 9.21 8.19
C GLN A 702 26.82 10.56 8.07
N LEU A 703 27.46 11.63 8.56
CA LEU A 703 26.86 12.97 8.59
C LEU A 703 26.34 13.41 7.21
N GLY A 704 27.16 13.25 6.16
CA GLY A 704 26.78 13.69 4.81
C GLY A 704 25.52 13.01 4.28
N SER A 705 25.39 11.70 4.49
CA SER A 705 24.23 10.93 4.03
C SER A 705 22.97 11.23 4.86
N LEU A 706 23.13 11.36 6.19
CA LEU A 706 22.04 11.75 7.07
C LEU A 706 21.53 13.16 6.75
N SER A 707 22.43 14.12 6.46
CA SER A 707 22.04 15.49 6.06
C SER A 707 21.22 15.49 4.78
N GLN A 708 21.69 14.84 3.73
CA GLN A 708 20.97 14.78 2.45
C GLN A 708 19.62 14.06 2.59
N THR A 709 19.58 12.99 3.40
CA THR A 709 18.34 12.27 3.71
C THR A 709 17.34 13.15 4.46
N TYR A 710 17.81 13.91 5.45
CA TYR A 710 16.97 14.85 6.19
C TYR A 710 16.45 15.98 5.29
N GLU A 711 17.30 16.60 4.49
CA GLU A 711 16.90 17.63 3.51
C GLU A 711 15.80 17.13 2.57
N HIS A 712 15.97 15.91 2.06
CA HIS A 712 14.97 15.27 1.20
C HIS A 712 13.67 14.98 1.96
N TYR A 713 13.75 14.41 3.17
CA TYR A 713 12.59 14.17 4.03
C TYR A 713 11.80 15.46 4.28
N VAL A 714 12.47 16.57 4.58
CA VAL A 714 11.84 17.88 4.79
C VAL A 714 11.12 18.34 3.52
N ALA A 715 11.75 18.22 2.36
CA ALA A 715 11.14 18.59 1.09
C ALA A 715 9.90 17.74 0.78
N GLU A 716 9.99 16.42 0.93
CA GLU A 716 8.89 15.48 0.74
C GLU A 716 7.73 15.75 1.71
N ARG A 717 8.03 15.93 3.01
CA ARG A 717 7.04 16.22 4.07
C ARG A 717 6.33 17.55 3.84
N ARG A 718 7.03 18.62 3.44
CA ARG A 718 6.40 19.93 3.15
C ARG A 718 5.54 19.88 1.90
N ALA A 719 6.04 19.28 0.83
CA ALA A 719 5.28 19.16 -0.42
C ALA A 719 4.01 18.33 -0.23
N ARG A 720 4.09 17.22 0.52
CA ARG A 720 2.93 16.40 0.89
C ARG A 720 1.87 17.22 1.64
N GLU A 721 2.25 17.99 2.65
CA GLU A 721 1.31 18.84 3.38
C GLU A 721 0.67 19.91 2.48
N GLN A 722 1.47 20.59 1.65
CA GLN A 722 0.97 21.60 0.72
C GLN A 722 -0.06 21.01 -0.24
N VAL A 723 0.23 19.85 -0.84
CA VAL A 723 -0.69 19.16 -1.76
C VAL A 723 -1.97 18.77 -1.03
N LEU A 724 -1.88 18.12 0.13
CA LEU A 724 -3.05 17.67 0.87
C LEU A 724 -3.94 18.82 1.36
N LEU A 725 -3.35 19.96 1.76
CA LEU A 725 -4.09 21.20 2.06
C LEU A 725 -4.77 21.77 0.82
N GLY A 726 -4.07 21.78 -0.32
CA GLY A 726 -4.63 22.20 -1.61
C GLY A 726 -5.84 21.36 -2.01
N LEU A 727 -5.73 20.04 -1.95
CA LEU A 727 -6.83 19.11 -2.23
C LEU A 727 -8.04 19.31 -1.30
N ARG A 728 -7.79 19.53 0.00
CA ARG A 728 -8.86 19.84 0.97
C ARG A 728 -9.54 21.16 0.62
N GLY A 729 -8.77 22.21 0.35
CA GLY A 729 -9.28 23.52 -0.03
C GLY A 729 -10.17 23.47 -1.26
N GLU A 730 -9.72 22.79 -2.32
CA GLU A 730 -10.52 22.66 -3.55
C GLU A 730 -11.79 21.84 -3.33
N ALA A 731 -11.72 20.74 -2.57
CA ALA A 731 -12.91 19.98 -2.21
C ALA A 731 -13.93 20.81 -1.42
N THR A 732 -13.47 21.60 -0.44
CA THR A 732 -14.34 22.51 0.32
C THR A 732 -15.00 23.54 -0.59
N SER A 733 -14.24 24.20 -1.46
CA SER A 733 -14.78 25.20 -2.39
C SER A 733 -15.77 24.59 -3.39
N CYS A 734 -15.45 23.42 -3.95
CA CYS A 734 -16.31 22.74 -4.92
C CYS A 734 -17.67 22.35 -4.31
N LEU A 735 -17.66 21.77 -3.10
CA LEU A 735 -18.90 21.38 -2.41
C LEU A 735 -19.75 22.61 -2.02
N ARG A 736 -19.13 23.74 -1.64
CA ARG A 736 -19.85 25.00 -1.37
C ARG A 736 -20.48 25.58 -2.63
N ARG A 737 -19.79 25.55 -3.77
CA ARG A 737 -20.35 25.97 -5.07
C ARG A 737 -21.51 25.10 -5.54
N ALA A 738 -21.57 23.85 -5.08
CA ALA A 738 -22.70 22.95 -5.29
C ALA A 738 -23.86 23.18 -4.30
N SER A 739 -23.88 24.32 -3.60
CA SER A 739 -24.91 24.69 -2.61
C SER A 739 -25.05 23.71 -1.44
N MET A 740 -24.02 22.91 -1.15
CA MET A 740 -24.01 22.05 0.03
C MET A 740 -23.65 22.84 1.28
N ILE A 741 -24.19 22.43 2.43
CA ILE A 741 -23.79 22.95 3.74
C ILE A 741 -22.47 22.27 4.11
N VAL A 742 -21.36 23.01 4.09
CA VAL A 742 -20.01 22.48 4.35
C VAL A 742 -19.45 23.04 5.64
N LYS A 743 -19.18 22.16 6.62
CA LYS A 743 -18.47 22.53 7.84
C LYS A 743 -17.04 22.94 7.53
N THR A 744 -16.61 24.07 8.09
CA THR A 744 -15.27 24.61 7.91
C THR A 744 -14.20 23.68 8.52
N PRO A 745 -13.32 23.05 7.71
CA PRO A 745 -12.29 22.17 8.22
C PRO A 745 -11.03 22.98 8.59
N GLN A 746 -10.62 22.91 9.84
CA GLN A 746 -9.37 23.51 10.34
C GLN A 746 -8.21 22.52 10.22
N CYS A 747 -8.47 21.24 10.47
CA CYS A 747 -7.49 20.15 10.45
C CYS A 747 -7.98 18.93 9.63
N SER A 748 -7.18 17.86 9.59
CA SER A 748 -7.50 16.57 8.96
C SER A 748 -7.62 16.59 7.43
N ILE A 749 -7.68 15.40 6.82
CA ILE A 749 -7.84 15.14 5.37
C ILE A 749 -9.32 15.01 4.95
N ASN A 750 -10.23 15.50 5.78
CA ASN A 750 -11.66 15.25 5.65
C ASN A 750 -12.44 16.55 5.56
N VAL A 751 -13.51 16.52 4.78
CA VAL A 751 -14.51 17.60 4.70
C VAL A 751 -15.86 16.98 5.02
N PHE A 752 -16.64 17.64 5.88
CA PHE A 752 -18.01 17.22 6.18
C PHE A 752 -18.99 18.15 5.48
N ALA A 753 -19.91 17.56 4.72
CA ALA A 753 -20.89 18.27 3.92
C ALA A 753 -22.28 17.64 4.07
N GLN A 754 -23.30 18.43 3.79
CA GLN A 754 -24.68 17.98 3.78
C GLN A 754 -25.41 18.60 2.59
N ILE A 755 -26.19 17.77 1.89
CA ILE A 755 -27.15 18.25 0.88
C ILE A 755 -28.33 18.87 1.63
N PRO A 756 -28.71 20.14 1.33
CA PRO A 756 -29.86 20.78 1.97
C PRO A 756 -31.12 19.90 1.88
N GLY A 757 -31.87 19.83 2.98
CA GLY A 757 -33.09 18.99 3.05
C GLY A 757 -32.85 17.49 3.22
N SER A 758 -31.60 17.00 3.16
CA SER A 758 -31.35 15.61 3.53
C SER A 758 -31.41 15.40 5.04
N GLU A 759 -32.22 14.42 5.46
CA GLU A 759 -32.53 14.15 6.86
C GLU A 759 -31.87 12.87 7.41
N ASP A 760 -31.26 12.03 6.54
CA ASP A 760 -30.64 10.76 6.97
C ASP A 760 -29.33 10.50 6.23
N SER A 761 -28.23 10.44 6.97
CA SER A 761 -26.90 10.29 6.40
C SER A 761 -26.64 8.94 5.73
N TYR A 762 -27.27 7.85 6.17
CA TYR A 762 -27.11 6.53 5.54
C TYR A 762 -27.90 6.47 4.23
N LEU A 763 -29.11 7.04 4.21
CA LEU A 763 -29.91 7.21 3.00
C LEU A 763 -29.20 8.14 1.99
N SER A 764 -28.64 9.27 2.46
CA SER A 764 -27.78 10.16 1.64
C SER A 764 -26.70 9.37 0.94
N PHE A 765 -25.93 8.56 1.68
CA PHE A 765 -24.88 7.72 1.10
C PHE A 765 -25.41 6.82 -0.01
N ARG A 766 -26.56 6.16 0.21
CA ARG A 766 -27.16 5.23 -0.76
C ARG A 766 -27.61 5.93 -2.03
N ASN A 767 -28.28 7.08 -1.89
CA ASN A 767 -28.75 7.87 -3.04
C ASN A 767 -27.58 8.46 -3.81
N VAL A 768 -26.64 9.13 -3.12
CA VAL A 768 -25.43 9.71 -3.73
C VAL A 768 -24.64 8.65 -4.49
N LEU A 769 -24.38 7.48 -3.89
CA LEU A 769 -23.63 6.42 -4.57
C LEU A 769 -24.38 5.90 -5.81
N ARG A 770 -25.70 5.74 -5.73
CA ARG A 770 -26.52 5.28 -6.85
C ARG A 770 -26.49 6.28 -8.02
N GLU A 771 -26.63 7.56 -7.72
CA GLU A 771 -26.78 8.62 -8.73
C GLU A 771 -25.45 9.05 -9.34
N THR A 772 -24.39 9.05 -8.54
CA THR A 772 -23.08 9.61 -8.94
C THR A 772 -22.01 8.54 -9.14
N GLY A 773 -22.19 7.34 -8.58
CA GLY A 773 -21.14 6.33 -8.48
C GLY A 773 -20.00 6.71 -7.52
N VAL A 774 -20.17 7.75 -6.71
CA VAL A 774 -19.18 8.23 -5.73
C VAL A 774 -19.60 7.79 -4.34
N SER A 775 -18.72 7.10 -3.60
CA SER A 775 -19.00 6.75 -2.21
C SER A 775 -18.65 7.89 -1.27
N VAL A 776 -19.56 8.23 -0.36
CA VAL A 776 -19.33 9.16 0.77
C VAL A 776 -19.51 8.42 2.10
N TYR A 777 -18.90 8.91 3.17
CA TYR A 777 -18.97 8.26 4.50
C TYR A 777 -20.14 8.85 5.32
N PRO A 778 -21.18 8.08 5.66
CA PRO A 778 -22.35 8.59 6.40
C PRO A 778 -21.99 9.16 7.78
N GLY A 779 -22.57 10.30 8.15
CA GLY A 779 -22.39 10.91 9.47
C GLY A 779 -22.79 10.02 10.64
N ILE A 780 -23.81 9.15 10.49
CA ILE A 780 -24.22 8.18 11.52
C ILE A 780 -23.08 7.28 11.97
N LEU A 781 -22.12 7.00 11.07
CA LEU A 781 -20.92 6.21 11.37
C LEU A 781 -19.88 6.97 12.20
N SER A 782 -20.19 8.19 12.64
CA SER A 782 -19.42 8.97 13.59
C SER A 782 -20.29 9.50 14.73
N PHE A 783 -21.45 8.88 14.98
CA PHE A 783 -22.43 9.29 16.00
C PHE A 783 -23.15 10.62 15.71
N TYR A 784 -23.20 11.08 14.45
CA TYR A 784 -24.26 12.00 14.04
C TYR A 784 -25.56 11.20 13.86
N LEU A 785 -26.32 11.01 14.95
CA LEU A 785 -27.60 10.29 14.94
C LEU A 785 -28.76 11.17 14.45
N ALA A 786 -28.47 12.17 13.62
CA ALA A 786 -29.46 13.02 13.00
C ALA A 786 -28.91 13.63 11.70
N GLY A 787 -29.83 14.01 10.82
CA GLY A 787 -29.51 14.74 9.60
C GLY A 787 -28.79 13.92 8.52
N GLY A 788 -28.67 14.54 7.35
CA GLY A 788 -28.19 13.94 6.11
C GLY A 788 -26.69 14.03 5.83
N GLY A 789 -25.90 14.54 6.78
CA GLY A 789 -24.49 14.89 6.56
C GLY A 789 -23.57 13.68 6.31
N PHE A 790 -22.53 13.89 5.50
CA PHE A 790 -21.54 12.89 5.15
C PHE A 790 -20.14 13.49 5.09
N ARG A 791 -19.14 12.62 5.24
CA ARG A 791 -17.72 12.96 5.11
C ARG A 791 -17.20 12.56 3.73
N VAL A 792 -16.42 13.46 3.15
CA VAL A 792 -15.58 13.25 1.96
C VAL A 792 -14.13 13.28 2.39
N THR A 793 -13.35 12.28 1.98
CA THR A 793 -11.91 12.24 2.20
C THR A 793 -11.17 12.77 0.98
N THR A 794 -10.39 13.82 1.21
CA THR A 794 -9.80 14.65 0.14
C THR A 794 -8.40 14.21 -0.24
N ALA A 795 -7.72 13.45 0.61
CA ALA A 795 -6.38 12.93 0.34
C ALA A 795 -6.40 11.75 -0.64
N ARG A 796 -6.81 12.02 -1.88
CA ARG A 796 -6.90 11.08 -3.01
C ARG A 796 -6.11 11.60 -4.21
N LYS A 797 -5.76 10.72 -5.15
CA LYS A 797 -5.19 11.12 -6.44
C LYS A 797 -6.07 12.18 -7.06
N TRP A 798 -5.47 13.27 -7.57
CA TRP A 798 -6.23 14.42 -8.07
C TRP A 798 -7.32 14.03 -9.08
N GLY A 799 -7.00 13.16 -10.04
CA GLY A 799 -7.96 12.70 -11.05
C GLY A 799 -9.18 11.99 -10.46
N ASP A 800 -9.04 11.27 -9.34
CA ASP A 800 -10.17 10.63 -8.66
C ASP A 800 -10.96 11.62 -7.81
N LEU A 801 -10.26 12.49 -7.09
CA LEU A 801 -10.90 13.54 -6.29
C LEU A 801 -11.72 14.49 -7.18
N HIS A 802 -11.10 15.05 -8.22
CA HIS A 802 -11.71 16.01 -9.12
C HIS A 802 -12.97 15.45 -9.78
N ARG A 803 -12.87 14.27 -10.41
CA ARG A 803 -14.03 13.60 -11.03
C ARG A 803 -15.10 13.26 -10.00
N GLY A 804 -14.71 12.86 -8.78
CA GLY A 804 -15.65 12.59 -7.70
C GLY A 804 -16.42 13.83 -7.28
N LEU A 805 -15.73 14.96 -7.10
CA LEU A 805 -16.33 16.24 -6.76
C LEU A 805 -17.27 16.75 -7.86
N GLU A 806 -16.87 16.68 -9.13
CA GLU A 806 -17.74 17.06 -10.26
C GLU A 806 -19.06 16.29 -10.26
N ARG A 807 -19.00 14.97 -10.03
CA ARG A 807 -20.20 14.12 -9.99
C ARG A 807 -21.07 14.40 -8.77
N LEU A 808 -20.47 14.67 -7.60
CA LEU A 808 -21.20 15.09 -6.41
C LEU A 808 -21.94 16.42 -6.65
N SER A 809 -21.27 17.39 -7.27
CA SER A 809 -21.85 18.69 -7.61
C SER A 809 -22.99 18.58 -8.62
N ALA A 810 -22.82 17.75 -9.65
CA ALA A 810 -23.88 17.50 -10.63
C ALA A 810 -25.10 16.77 -10.04
N GLY A 811 -24.88 15.85 -9.09
CA GLY A 811 -25.95 15.16 -8.38
C GLY A 811 -26.77 16.10 -7.48
N ALA A 812 -26.11 17.04 -6.80
CA ALA A 812 -26.76 17.99 -5.90
C ALA A 812 -27.70 18.97 -6.61
N GLY A 813 -27.46 19.29 -7.88
CA GLY A 813 -28.34 20.18 -8.66
C GLY A 813 -29.59 19.50 -9.24
N ASN A 814 -29.68 18.17 -9.16
CA ASN A 814 -30.82 17.37 -9.67
C ASN A 814 -31.73 16.84 -8.55
N ALA A 815 -31.36 17.03 -7.28
CA ALA A 815 -32.13 16.70 -6.08
C ALA A 815 -32.88 17.93 -5.57
#